data_AF-A0A3T1D7A1-F1
#
_entry.id   AF-A0A3T1D7A1-F1
#
_cell.length_a   1.000
_cell.length_b   1.000
_cell.length_c   1.000
_cell.angle_alpha   90.00
_cell.angle_beta   90.00
_cell.angle_gamma   90.00
#
_symmetry.space_group_name_H-M   'P 1'
#
loop_
_entity.id
_entity.type
_entity.pdbx_description
1 polymer ?
#
loop_
_entity_poly.entity_id
_entity_poly.type
_entity_poly.pdbx_seq_one_letter_code
_entity_poly.pdbx_strand_id
1 'polypeptide(L)'
;MANSKAILADIISHIKLEPTILFLGDKFRTDGAEHFIAQRWACAYTTIQDSDLTRLFQAKVKRRVSDVIASQDAKLIQYNHRELSLVRINGLDDTSKDDLEQEEIAQALLETLPDLLETYGRIIINGLDPITDKMFIQQLYMQLAKIKRKKFIYFFGIFEPVGNPYIARLEQNGAAVLVPESVEDILQELEYDEDFSEIIDFEEETGRFAFYSKGATVHMDTELDNQLLLNTEPFAQLLGIQTVEQTDLFPPEQTAQYFQAFLQTSTIGMPKWYGYRENNSFHLKRYFEDALYDKAVLALKSAGDKKRSEKPIMLCGQACSGKSNALGALAYRIFKDGNYSVIYISNSDVLFTEESEKTSEGITVKKRSETFEQLDALLKQMDTKVFNPNPTLIIWDTSCRVRSELNKARDLLNLLRSRGRRVQIVCTAYQRSADNDKREQYTCIDIDILLRENENEKVHNLLVEKAGFRQKDAKNMMKYYSAATSFIGSLYLFQDLHKSLHARLRRENEGHIEDVSNQLANISKDLAEEQLNTVMRQKLVSIMDRLGKTLMLSLPESANDINLDATKDIERTFKRLMCCIAVCTNYKEDMPLPMAIRFLGEFGMETSKVMNIILGNALIREFDSVDGSVLRIRSELEAKMLLNEYDEWNTIDLIISIIKHLSPGSIREQRLIQNLIRLIGPNNRESERSVWKQDKYFSQFMVLVKELRIYREKEDKNTPLLLTEIMLTREICSDRRWEKSEDDRITLLSQIHETAKTEIKRHQSEKMNRFLSNLHVEWAHLSIRLYRSDETLSKEELFKSVKEKMEKVIHYYPEDNYAYAAYLWAGVHYVKSLSDADEKMELLEGFYHYIDLMSYGDKRDENILGELDALADSLNMNEDRFKQSVQEGRSHGIYFRARGLIGSGENSLNFKESLDKNSKSKCKEIIDLMEHADYYPIVLEKAACLHILINAKWLYANSSPIIPLDEENVRTHMNNTMWEQMYDLCMRYLELSVIRPPHIVYLLALCCAQLEDHRGQECDALFEELRRGTSYEKRRLHILCGKEGHPIPFTGRIDGRYDRRHNRGWVNLKHAGFIEPVYFRAELIGRREGDLTERELLTGLNIATSFSGLQACLL
;
A
#
# COMPACT_ATOMS: atom_id res chain seq x y z
N MET A 1 -55.14 16.29 -2.33
CA MET A 1 -55.50 15.03 -3.00
C MET A 1 -54.53 14.84 -4.13
N ALA A 2 -53.70 13.80 -4.05
CA ALA A 2 -52.77 13.49 -5.12
C ALA A 2 -53.56 13.02 -6.34
N ASN A 3 -53.16 13.42 -7.54
CA ASN A 3 -53.82 13.02 -8.77
C ASN A 3 -53.54 11.52 -8.98
N SER A 4 -54.49 10.63 -8.65
CA SER A 4 -54.34 9.17 -8.72
C SER A 4 -53.86 8.72 -10.10
N LYS A 5 -54.36 9.38 -11.16
CA LYS A 5 -53.94 9.21 -12.55
C LYS A 5 -52.44 9.47 -12.76
N ALA A 6 -51.92 10.58 -12.22
CA ALA A 6 -50.51 10.93 -12.31
C ALA A 6 -49.61 9.97 -11.51
N ILE A 7 -50.10 9.45 -10.37
CA ILE A 7 -49.35 8.45 -9.58
C ILE A 7 -49.25 7.13 -10.34
N LEU A 8 -50.36 6.65 -10.93
CA LEU A 8 -50.34 5.40 -11.69
C LEU A 8 -49.47 5.53 -12.94
N ALA A 9 -49.53 6.65 -13.66
CA ALA A 9 -48.65 6.94 -14.79
C ALA A 9 -47.16 6.99 -14.41
N ASP A 10 -46.82 7.67 -13.31
CA ASP A 10 -45.46 7.70 -12.76
C ASP A 10 -44.97 6.28 -12.44
N ILE A 11 -45.80 5.49 -11.76
CA ILE A 11 -45.50 4.09 -11.44
C ILE A 11 -45.23 3.27 -12.71
N ILE A 12 -46.13 3.34 -13.71
CA ILE A 12 -46.00 2.56 -14.95
C ILE A 12 -44.68 2.91 -15.68
N SER A 13 -44.30 4.18 -15.70
CA SER A 13 -43.03 4.63 -16.30
C SER A 13 -41.79 4.07 -15.58
N HIS A 14 -41.87 3.87 -14.26
CA HIS A 14 -40.77 3.42 -13.41
C HIS A 14 -40.59 1.89 -13.36
N ILE A 15 -41.61 1.09 -13.70
CA ILE A 15 -41.54 -0.38 -13.72
C ILE A 15 -40.38 -0.89 -14.61
N LYS A 16 -40.02 -0.15 -15.67
CA LYS A 16 -38.91 -0.51 -16.58
C LYS A 16 -37.52 -0.11 -16.06
N LEU A 17 -37.45 0.79 -15.07
CA LEU A 17 -36.22 1.42 -14.60
C LEU A 17 -35.74 0.87 -13.25
N GLU A 18 -36.67 0.42 -12.39
CA GLU A 18 -36.35 -0.15 -11.08
C GLU A 18 -37.09 -1.46 -10.82
N PRO A 19 -36.51 -2.40 -10.05
CA PRO A 19 -37.19 -3.63 -9.65
C PRO A 19 -38.45 -3.25 -8.86
N THR A 20 -39.59 -3.55 -9.48
CA THR A 20 -40.90 -3.23 -8.93
C THR A 20 -41.63 -4.53 -8.62
N ILE A 21 -42.11 -4.63 -7.38
CA ILE A 21 -42.80 -5.81 -6.86
C ILE A 21 -44.30 -5.53 -6.86
N LEU A 22 -45.06 -6.48 -7.43
CA LEU A 22 -46.51 -6.43 -7.45
C LEU A 22 -47.09 -7.38 -6.38
N PHE A 23 -48.04 -6.90 -5.60
CA PHE A 23 -48.86 -7.70 -4.72
C PHE A 23 -50.34 -7.58 -5.12
N LEU A 24 -50.99 -8.73 -5.35
CA LEU A 24 -52.39 -8.84 -5.73
C LEU A 24 -53.17 -9.58 -4.64
N GLY A 25 -54.07 -8.87 -3.96
CA GLY A 25 -54.98 -9.43 -2.95
C GLY A 25 -56.26 -10.01 -3.55
N ASP A 26 -57.05 -10.70 -2.73
CA ASP A 26 -58.26 -11.44 -3.13
C ASP A 26 -59.39 -10.57 -3.71
N LYS A 27 -59.37 -9.25 -3.45
CA LYS A 27 -60.36 -8.30 -3.99
C LYS A 27 -59.96 -7.70 -5.34
N PHE A 28 -58.82 -8.11 -5.90
CA PHE A 28 -58.36 -7.66 -7.20
C PHE A 28 -59.27 -8.20 -8.31
N ARG A 29 -59.71 -7.31 -9.22
CA ARG A 29 -60.54 -7.67 -10.37
C ARG A 29 -59.64 -7.85 -11.59
N THR A 30 -59.62 -9.05 -12.15
CA THR A 30 -58.82 -9.38 -13.34
C THR A 30 -59.40 -8.74 -14.62
N ASP A 31 -60.72 -8.53 -14.66
CA ASP A 31 -61.43 -7.89 -15.77
C ASP A 31 -61.00 -6.42 -15.95
N GLY A 32 -60.38 -6.10 -17.09
CA GLY A 32 -59.89 -4.76 -17.43
C GLY A 32 -58.47 -4.43 -16.93
N ALA A 33 -57.85 -5.29 -16.11
CA ALA A 33 -56.50 -5.07 -15.56
C ALA A 33 -55.37 -5.80 -16.34
N GLU A 34 -55.70 -6.44 -17.46
CA GLU A 34 -54.75 -7.27 -18.24
C GLU A 34 -53.47 -6.53 -18.64
N HIS A 35 -53.59 -5.26 -19.04
CA HIS A 35 -52.46 -4.43 -19.47
C HIS A 35 -51.51 -4.08 -18.32
N PHE A 36 -52.03 -4.02 -17.09
CA PHE A 36 -51.24 -3.77 -15.90
C PHE A 36 -50.52 -5.05 -15.41
N ILE A 37 -51.20 -6.19 -15.42
CA ILE A 37 -50.61 -7.51 -15.09
C ILE A 37 -49.50 -7.87 -16.10
N ALA A 38 -49.67 -7.48 -17.35
CA ALA A 38 -48.70 -7.70 -18.42
C ALA A 38 -47.39 -6.89 -18.26
N GLN A 39 -47.29 -5.91 -17.37
CA GLN A 39 -46.06 -5.12 -17.21
C GLN A 39 -44.86 -5.95 -16.72
N ARG A 40 -43.63 -5.43 -16.89
CA ARG A 40 -42.37 -6.13 -16.55
C ARG A 40 -42.08 -6.12 -15.05
N TRP A 41 -42.90 -6.80 -14.26
CA TRP A 41 -42.70 -6.98 -12.83
C TRP A 41 -41.42 -7.79 -12.51
N ALA A 42 -40.72 -7.44 -11.44
CA ALA A 42 -39.53 -8.18 -10.99
C ALA A 42 -39.89 -9.43 -10.18
N CYS A 43 -41.03 -9.40 -9.49
CA CYS A 43 -41.65 -10.50 -8.79
C CYS A 43 -43.13 -10.16 -8.56
N ALA A 44 -44.00 -11.17 -8.53
CA ALA A 44 -45.42 -10.99 -8.24
C ALA A 44 -45.86 -11.90 -7.09
N TYR A 45 -46.60 -11.35 -6.15
CA TYR A 45 -47.13 -12.04 -4.98
C TYR A 45 -48.65 -12.00 -5.04
N THR A 46 -49.29 -13.10 -4.68
CA THR A 46 -50.75 -13.14 -4.68
C THR A 46 -51.32 -14.05 -3.60
N THR A 47 -52.46 -13.62 -3.06
CA THR A 47 -53.36 -14.43 -2.22
C THR A 47 -54.42 -15.16 -3.05
N ILE A 48 -54.56 -14.80 -4.34
CA ILE A 48 -55.55 -15.35 -5.27
C ILE A 48 -55.20 -16.82 -5.59
N GLN A 49 -56.17 -17.70 -5.41
CA GLN A 49 -56.02 -19.15 -5.63
C GLN A 49 -56.26 -19.58 -7.10
N ASP A 50 -56.73 -18.64 -7.94
CA ASP A 50 -57.05 -18.88 -9.36
C ASP A 50 -55.82 -19.25 -10.21
N SER A 51 -55.89 -20.43 -10.82
CA SER A 51 -54.88 -20.97 -11.73
C SER A 51 -54.74 -20.19 -13.04
N ASP A 52 -55.78 -19.48 -13.50
CA ASP A 52 -55.75 -18.74 -14.76
C ASP A 52 -54.91 -17.45 -14.69
N LEU A 53 -54.61 -16.97 -13.48
CA LEU A 53 -53.73 -15.81 -13.27
C LEU A 53 -52.32 -16.01 -13.86
N THR A 54 -51.77 -17.23 -13.79
CA THR A 54 -50.46 -17.54 -14.38
C THR A 54 -50.45 -17.31 -15.89
N ARG A 55 -51.57 -17.64 -16.57
CA ARG A 55 -51.73 -17.42 -18.02
C ARG A 55 -51.78 -15.94 -18.36
N LEU A 56 -52.41 -15.12 -17.51
CA LEU A 56 -52.46 -13.66 -17.70
C LEU A 56 -51.06 -13.03 -17.61
N PHE A 57 -50.21 -13.49 -16.70
CA PHE A 57 -48.81 -13.05 -16.66
C PHE A 57 -48.01 -13.51 -17.89
N GLN A 58 -48.38 -14.61 -18.54
CA GLN A 58 -47.70 -15.14 -19.73
C GLN A 58 -48.20 -14.56 -21.07
N ALA A 59 -49.47 -14.12 -21.15
CA ALA A 59 -50.16 -13.90 -22.41
C ALA A 59 -49.60 -12.77 -23.31
N LYS A 60 -48.97 -11.74 -22.73
CA LYS A 60 -48.56 -10.51 -23.46
C LYS A 60 -47.05 -10.19 -23.44
N VAL A 61 -46.25 -10.78 -22.54
CA VAL A 61 -44.79 -10.49 -22.43
C VAL A 61 -43.94 -11.76 -22.57
N LYS A 62 -42.83 -11.66 -23.31
CA LYS A 62 -41.80 -12.73 -23.46
C LYS A 62 -41.08 -12.98 -22.12
N ARG A 63 -41.73 -13.67 -21.18
CA ARG A 63 -41.15 -14.06 -19.88
C ARG A 63 -41.55 -15.48 -19.52
N ARG A 64 -40.68 -16.16 -18.76
CA ARG A 64 -41.04 -17.40 -18.07
C ARG A 64 -41.70 -17.02 -16.76
N VAL A 65 -42.84 -17.65 -16.45
CA VAL A 65 -43.51 -17.46 -15.16
C VAL A 65 -43.41 -18.78 -14.42
N SER A 66 -42.81 -18.78 -13.23
CA SER A 66 -42.74 -19.92 -12.34
C SER A 66 -43.65 -19.71 -11.14
N ASP A 67 -44.62 -20.61 -10.96
CA ASP A 67 -45.44 -20.63 -9.75
C ASP A 67 -44.59 -21.18 -8.59
N VAL A 68 -44.38 -20.35 -7.58
CA VAL A 68 -43.66 -20.72 -6.35
C VAL A 68 -44.69 -21.02 -5.27
N ILE A 69 -44.77 -22.29 -4.91
CA ILE A 69 -45.77 -22.81 -3.97
C ILE A 69 -45.09 -23.32 -2.68
N ALA A 70 -43.83 -23.77 -2.70
CA ALA A 70 -43.15 -24.30 -1.51
C ALA A 70 -42.28 -23.25 -0.79
N SER A 71 -42.16 -23.33 0.55
CA SER A 71 -41.36 -22.41 1.37
C SER A 71 -39.85 -22.51 1.12
N GLN A 72 -39.35 -23.67 0.67
CA GLN A 72 -37.95 -23.87 0.30
C GLN A 72 -37.57 -23.15 -1.00
N ASP A 73 -38.49 -23.15 -1.97
CA ASP A 73 -38.30 -22.47 -3.26
C ASP A 73 -38.45 -20.95 -3.12
N ALA A 74 -39.26 -20.49 -2.15
CA ALA A 74 -39.41 -19.08 -1.83
C ALA A 74 -38.10 -18.41 -1.37
N LYS A 75 -37.19 -19.16 -0.75
CA LYS A 75 -35.85 -18.68 -0.35
C LYS A 75 -34.85 -18.58 -1.51
N LEU A 76 -35.16 -19.19 -2.66
CA LEU A 76 -34.32 -19.21 -3.85
C LEU A 76 -34.79 -18.21 -4.92
N ILE A 77 -35.81 -17.39 -4.64
CA ILE A 77 -36.36 -16.41 -5.57
C ILE A 77 -35.27 -15.41 -5.98
N GLN A 78 -35.09 -15.27 -7.29
CA GLN A 78 -34.29 -14.22 -7.89
C GLN A 78 -35.20 -13.18 -8.53
N TYR A 79 -35.03 -11.91 -8.17
CA TYR A 79 -35.80 -10.80 -8.74
C TYR A 79 -35.39 -10.55 -10.19
N ASN A 80 -36.18 -11.03 -11.14
CA ASN A 80 -35.84 -11.00 -12.57
C ASN A 80 -37.08 -10.68 -13.42
N HIS A 81 -36.96 -9.64 -14.25
CA HIS A 81 -38.04 -9.24 -15.16
C HIS A 81 -38.32 -10.26 -16.29
N ARG A 82 -37.41 -11.21 -16.54
CA ARG A 82 -37.51 -12.26 -17.59
C ARG A 82 -38.00 -13.61 -17.05
N GLU A 83 -37.69 -13.91 -15.79
CA GLU A 83 -38.17 -15.09 -15.07
C GLU A 83 -38.98 -14.61 -13.86
N LEU A 84 -40.27 -14.38 -14.08
CA LEU A 84 -41.17 -13.90 -13.04
C LEU A 84 -41.53 -15.05 -12.12
N SER A 85 -41.08 -14.99 -10.86
CA SER A 85 -41.65 -15.83 -9.81
C SER A 85 -43.01 -15.27 -9.40
N LEU A 86 -44.06 -16.06 -9.62
CA LEU A 86 -45.40 -15.80 -9.11
C LEU A 86 -45.58 -16.61 -7.82
N VAL A 87 -45.52 -15.92 -6.68
CA VAL A 87 -45.56 -16.57 -5.37
C VAL A 87 -47.00 -16.59 -4.87
N ARG A 88 -47.54 -17.79 -4.70
CA ARG A 88 -48.93 -18.02 -4.29
C ARG A 88 -48.98 -18.35 -2.80
N ILE A 89 -49.28 -17.34 -2.00
CA ILE A 89 -49.28 -17.43 -0.53
C ILE A 89 -50.31 -18.47 -0.08
N ASN A 90 -51.53 -18.41 -0.61
CA ASN A 90 -52.64 -19.31 -0.23
C ASN A 90 -52.69 -20.63 -1.01
N GLY A 91 -51.71 -20.90 -1.89
CA GLY A 91 -51.71 -22.08 -2.78
C GLY A 91 -52.62 -21.93 -4.01
N LEU A 92 -52.82 -23.03 -4.74
CA LEU A 92 -53.81 -23.16 -5.83
C LEU A 92 -55.09 -23.80 -5.28
N ASP A 93 -56.21 -23.68 -5.99
CA ASP A 93 -57.54 -24.23 -5.60
C ASP A 93 -57.52 -25.71 -5.15
N ASP A 94 -56.56 -26.52 -5.64
CA ASP A 94 -56.41 -27.95 -5.31
C ASP A 94 -55.52 -28.22 -4.07
N THR A 95 -54.90 -27.20 -3.47
CA THR A 95 -53.94 -27.34 -2.36
C THR A 95 -54.14 -26.26 -1.29
N SER A 96 -55.07 -26.49 -0.34
CA SER A 96 -55.19 -25.61 0.83
C SER A 96 -53.96 -25.78 1.73
N LYS A 97 -53.17 -24.71 1.90
CA LYS A 97 -52.00 -24.70 2.79
C LYS A 97 -52.38 -24.37 4.23
N ASP A 98 -51.67 -24.96 5.18
CA ASP A 98 -51.79 -24.65 6.61
C ASP A 98 -51.24 -23.23 6.91
N ASP A 99 -51.75 -22.60 7.97
CA ASP A 99 -51.42 -21.23 8.36
C ASP A 99 -49.91 -21.05 8.59
N LEU A 100 -49.22 -22.10 9.06
CA LEU A 100 -47.77 -22.10 9.29
C LEU A 100 -46.95 -22.05 7.99
N GLU A 101 -47.38 -22.74 6.93
CA GLU A 101 -46.70 -22.71 5.64
C GLU A 101 -46.92 -21.37 4.92
N GLN A 102 -48.09 -20.77 5.10
CA GLN A 102 -48.37 -19.41 4.63
C GLN A 102 -47.45 -18.40 5.35
N GLU A 103 -47.23 -18.56 6.65
CA GLU A 103 -46.28 -17.76 7.44
C GLU A 103 -44.83 -17.94 6.98
N GLU A 104 -44.37 -19.17 6.73
CA GLU A 104 -43.00 -19.42 6.29
C GLU A 104 -42.70 -18.80 4.90
N ILE A 105 -43.66 -18.87 3.97
CA ILE A 105 -43.53 -18.28 2.64
C ILE A 105 -43.51 -16.75 2.72
N ALA A 106 -44.41 -16.17 3.51
CA ALA A 106 -44.46 -14.73 3.74
C ALA A 106 -43.19 -14.22 4.46
N GLN A 107 -42.65 -14.98 5.41
CA GLN A 107 -41.42 -14.63 6.10
C GLN A 107 -40.19 -14.73 5.18
N ALA A 108 -40.07 -15.79 4.37
CA ALA A 108 -38.99 -15.95 3.39
C ALA A 108 -38.95 -14.80 2.36
N LEU A 109 -40.12 -14.33 1.93
CA LEU A 109 -40.29 -13.10 1.13
C LEU A 109 -39.67 -11.90 1.84
N LEU A 110 -40.06 -11.68 3.10
CA LEU A 110 -39.81 -10.42 3.81
C LEU A 110 -38.37 -10.30 4.33
N GLU A 111 -37.65 -11.41 4.47
CA GLU A 111 -36.21 -11.42 4.79
C GLU A 111 -35.33 -10.91 3.64
N THR A 112 -35.76 -11.06 2.39
CA THR A 112 -34.96 -10.67 1.20
C THR A 112 -35.28 -9.25 0.68
N LEU A 113 -36.40 -8.67 1.13
CA LEU A 113 -36.88 -7.35 0.72
C LEU A 113 -36.00 -6.16 1.14
N PRO A 114 -35.41 -6.13 2.36
CA PRO A 114 -34.57 -5.02 2.80
C PRO A 114 -33.35 -4.79 1.88
N ASP A 115 -32.60 -5.85 1.55
CA ASP A 115 -31.40 -5.76 0.71
C ASP A 115 -31.71 -5.24 -0.71
N LEU A 116 -32.88 -5.56 -1.24
CA LEU A 116 -33.35 -5.07 -2.53
C LEU A 116 -33.75 -3.58 -2.45
N LEU A 117 -34.52 -3.19 -1.43
CA LEU A 117 -35.13 -1.87 -1.30
C LEU A 117 -34.23 -0.80 -0.65
N GLU A 118 -33.12 -1.19 -0.02
CA GLU A 118 -32.16 -0.28 0.61
C GLU A 118 -31.46 0.63 -0.41
N THR A 119 -31.37 0.21 -1.68
CA THR A 119 -30.68 0.95 -2.75
C THR A 119 -31.62 1.47 -3.87
N TYR A 120 -32.65 0.72 -4.31
CA TYR A 120 -33.65 1.13 -5.33
C TYR A 120 -34.88 0.17 -5.39
N GLY A 121 -36.04 0.56 -5.95
CA GLY A 121 -37.24 -0.30 -6.08
C GLY A 121 -38.53 0.20 -5.40
N ARG A 122 -39.70 -0.30 -5.86
CA ARG A 122 -41.04 0.06 -5.36
C ARG A 122 -41.91 -1.18 -5.12
N ILE A 123 -42.83 -1.10 -4.15
CA ILE A 123 -43.86 -2.11 -3.92
C ILE A 123 -45.22 -1.51 -4.26
N ILE A 124 -46.00 -2.23 -5.06
CA ILE A 124 -47.38 -1.88 -5.39
C ILE A 124 -48.30 -2.96 -4.87
N ILE A 125 -49.33 -2.53 -4.13
CA ILE A 125 -50.29 -3.40 -3.47
C ILE A 125 -51.67 -3.00 -3.96
N ASN A 126 -52.39 -3.93 -4.56
CA ASN A 126 -53.77 -3.73 -5.00
C ASN A 126 -54.67 -4.89 -4.55
N GLY A 127 -55.95 -4.60 -4.29
CA GLY A 127 -56.96 -5.62 -3.96
C GLY A 127 -56.80 -6.27 -2.58
N LEU A 128 -56.02 -5.68 -1.68
CA LEU A 128 -55.74 -6.23 -0.34
C LEU A 128 -56.86 -5.86 0.65
N ASP A 129 -57.34 -6.80 1.47
CA ASP A 129 -58.33 -6.53 2.53
C ASP A 129 -57.61 -6.26 3.87
N PRO A 130 -57.67 -5.04 4.42
CA PRO A 130 -57.00 -4.70 5.68
C PRO A 130 -57.38 -5.56 6.88
N ILE A 131 -58.55 -6.23 6.83
CA ILE A 131 -59.10 -7.07 7.89
C ILE A 131 -58.65 -8.53 7.72
N THR A 132 -58.78 -9.07 6.51
CA THR A 132 -58.50 -10.49 6.20
C THR A 132 -56.99 -10.75 6.08
N ASP A 133 -56.24 -9.81 5.51
CA ASP A 133 -54.78 -9.93 5.26
C ASP A 133 -53.92 -9.33 6.39
N LYS A 134 -54.52 -9.14 7.56
CA LYS A 134 -53.91 -8.41 8.70
C LYS A 134 -52.54 -8.95 9.10
N MET A 135 -52.36 -10.27 9.03
CA MET A 135 -51.13 -10.96 9.43
C MET A 135 -49.98 -10.69 8.45
N PHE A 136 -50.24 -10.72 7.14
CA PHE A 136 -49.28 -10.36 6.10
C PHE A 136 -48.84 -8.90 6.22
N ILE A 137 -49.80 -7.97 6.41
CA ILE A 137 -49.51 -6.54 6.62
C ILE A 137 -48.61 -6.34 7.84
N GLN A 138 -48.85 -7.07 8.93
CA GLN A 138 -48.03 -6.99 10.14
C GLN A 138 -46.58 -7.38 9.87
N GLN A 139 -46.34 -8.49 9.16
CA GLN A 139 -44.98 -8.91 8.83
C GLN A 139 -44.30 -7.94 7.86
N LEU A 140 -45.04 -7.43 6.86
CA LEU A 140 -44.58 -6.40 5.92
C LEU A 140 -44.08 -5.16 6.66
N TYR A 141 -44.84 -4.69 7.66
CA TYR A 141 -44.43 -3.57 8.51
C TYR A 141 -43.14 -3.86 9.29
N MET A 142 -43.01 -5.05 9.89
CA MET A 142 -41.84 -5.38 10.73
C MET A 142 -40.51 -5.31 9.98
N GLN A 143 -40.50 -5.65 8.69
CA GLN A 143 -39.28 -5.57 7.87
C GLN A 143 -39.10 -4.19 7.22
N LEU A 144 -40.17 -3.59 6.71
CA LEU A 144 -40.08 -2.30 6.01
C LEU A 144 -39.91 -1.09 6.95
N ALA A 145 -40.30 -1.20 8.23
CA ALA A 145 -40.07 -0.14 9.22
C ALA A 145 -38.58 0.17 9.46
N LYS A 146 -37.67 -0.74 9.08
CA LYS A 146 -36.21 -0.55 9.18
C LYS A 146 -35.67 0.37 8.07
N ILE A 147 -36.40 0.53 6.98
CA ILE A 147 -35.98 1.25 5.77
C ILE A 147 -36.29 2.74 5.91
N LYS A 148 -35.29 3.62 5.73
CA LYS A 148 -35.43 5.08 5.92
C LYS A 148 -35.99 5.84 4.70
N ARG A 149 -36.28 5.15 3.61
CA ARG A 149 -36.76 5.74 2.34
C ARG A 149 -38.24 6.15 2.45
N LYS A 150 -38.64 7.19 1.72
CA LYS A 150 -40.02 7.68 1.66
C LYS A 150 -40.67 7.36 0.32
N LYS A 151 -42.00 7.19 0.29
CA LYS A 151 -42.85 6.99 -0.90
C LYS A 151 -42.40 5.86 -1.84
N PHE A 152 -42.17 4.67 -1.29
CA PHE A 152 -41.78 3.50 -2.08
C PHE A 152 -42.83 2.38 -2.03
N ILE A 153 -43.86 2.51 -1.20
CA ILE A 153 -45.00 1.59 -1.11
C ILE A 153 -46.26 2.32 -1.57
N TYR A 154 -47.03 1.71 -2.46
CA TYR A 154 -48.28 2.25 -2.97
C TYR A 154 -49.41 1.27 -2.68
N PHE A 155 -50.39 1.71 -1.87
CA PHE A 155 -51.61 0.95 -1.61
C PHE A 155 -52.75 1.54 -2.43
N PHE A 156 -53.36 0.73 -3.30
CA PHE A 156 -54.53 1.09 -4.09
C PHE A 156 -55.81 0.50 -3.47
N GLY A 157 -56.94 1.20 -3.63
CA GLY A 157 -58.23 0.79 -3.09
C GLY A 157 -58.42 0.98 -1.58
N ILE A 158 -57.56 1.77 -0.91
CA ILE A 158 -57.63 2.02 0.54
C ILE A 158 -57.93 3.51 0.79
N PHE A 159 -59.16 3.81 1.24
CA PHE A 159 -59.65 5.17 1.44
C PHE A 159 -59.09 5.83 2.71
N GLU A 160 -58.95 5.07 3.80
CA GLU A 160 -58.37 5.51 5.07
C GLU A 160 -57.63 4.34 5.76
N PRO A 161 -56.59 4.61 6.56
CA PRO A 161 -55.91 3.58 7.36
C PRO A 161 -56.77 3.04 8.53
N VAL A 162 -58.05 3.42 8.59
CA VAL A 162 -58.99 3.14 9.68
C VAL A 162 -59.41 1.67 9.63
N GLY A 163 -58.54 0.82 10.17
CA GLY A 163 -58.75 -0.62 10.28
C GLY A 163 -57.48 -1.40 10.60
N ASN A 164 -56.30 -0.86 10.23
CA ASN A 164 -55.03 -1.56 10.44
C ASN A 164 -53.91 -0.62 10.96
N PRO A 165 -53.40 -0.82 12.19
CA PRO A 165 -52.42 0.07 12.81
C PRO A 165 -51.05 0.07 12.11
N TYR A 166 -50.75 -0.96 11.31
CA TYR A 166 -49.48 -1.10 10.60
C TYR A 166 -49.42 -0.20 9.35
N ILE A 167 -50.52 -0.15 8.57
CA ILE A 167 -50.64 0.75 7.41
C ILE A 167 -50.60 2.21 7.86
N ALA A 168 -51.33 2.54 8.94
CA ALA A 168 -51.33 3.88 9.54
C ALA A 168 -49.92 4.36 9.91
N ARG A 169 -49.07 3.47 10.44
CA ARG A 169 -47.68 3.80 10.79
C ARG A 169 -46.78 3.93 9.56
N LEU A 170 -46.96 3.13 8.51
CA LEU A 170 -46.21 3.27 7.26
C LEU A 170 -46.51 4.60 6.55
N GLU A 171 -47.77 5.04 6.60
CA GLU A 171 -48.18 6.34 6.09
C GLU A 171 -47.63 7.50 6.95
N GLN A 172 -47.75 7.42 8.28
CA GLN A 172 -47.19 8.43 9.21
C GLN A 172 -45.67 8.60 9.06
N ASN A 173 -44.95 7.51 8.80
CA ASN A 173 -43.50 7.55 8.55
C ASN A 173 -43.14 8.05 7.14
N GLY A 174 -44.15 8.27 6.28
CA GLY A 174 -43.98 8.72 4.89
C GLY A 174 -43.43 7.65 3.94
N ALA A 175 -43.43 6.37 4.36
CA ALA A 175 -42.96 5.24 3.56
C ALA A 175 -44.01 4.81 2.52
N ALA A 176 -45.29 4.84 2.90
CA ALA A 176 -46.42 4.44 2.07
C ALA A 176 -47.25 5.64 1.56
N VAL A 177 -47.80 5.49 0.36
CA VAL A 177 -48.78 6.39 -0.25
C VAL A 177 -50.08 5.62 -0.40
N LEU A 178 -51.17 6.15 0.16
CA LEU A 178 -52.51 5.57 0.04
C LEU A 178 -53.24 6.23 -1.14
N VAL A 179 -53.77 5.40 -2.04
CA VAL A 179 -54.59 5.79 -3.17
C VAL A 179 -55.98 5.19 -2.95
N PRO A 180 -57.04 6.03 -2.86
CA PRO A 180 -58.38 5.56 -2.50
C PRO A 180 -59.05 4.73 -3.59
N GLU A 181 -58.71 4.99 -4.85
CA GLU A 181 -59.24 4.29 -6.02
C GLU A 181 -58.44 2.99 -6.26
N SER A 182 -59.13 1.95 -6.74
CA SER A 182 -58.47 0.71 -7.18
C SER A 182 -57.78 0.93 -8.53
N VAL A 183 -56.73 0.15 -8.83
CA VAL A 183 -56.00 0.30 -10.12
C VAL A 183 -56.96 0.10 -11.30
N GLU A 184 -57.92 -0.81 -11.17
CA GLU A 184 -58.93 -1.15 -12.16
C GLU A 184 -59.84 0.04 -12.48
N ASP A 185 -60.31 0.74 -11.44
CA ASP A 185 -61.18 1.91 -11.62
C ASP A 185 -60.37 3.08 -12.26
N ILE A 186 -59.11 3.26 -11.87
CA ILE A 186 -58.23 4.28 -12.47
C ILE A 186 -57.94 3.96 -13.94
N LEU A 187 -57.67 2.70 -14.29
CA LEU A 187 -57.41 2.27 -15.67
C LEU A 187 -58.64 2.46 -16.55
N GLN A 188 -59.84 2.14 -16.06
CA GLN A 188 -61.08 2.39 -16.80
C GLN A 188 -61.32 3.87 -17.04
N GLU A 189 -60.98 4.75 -16.09
CA GLU A 189 -61.07 6.21 -16.29
C GLU A 189 -59.99 6.77 -17.22
N LEU A 190 -58.85 6.10 -17.34
CA LEU A 190 -57.74 6.51 -18.21
C LEU A 190 -57.93 6.06 -19.67
N GLU A 191 -58.67 4.97 -19.94
CA GLU A 191 -59.03 4.55 -21.31
C GLU A 191 -59.82 5.63 -22.08
N TYR A 192 -60.46 6.57 -21.38
CA TYR A 192 -61.21 7.68 -21.98
C TYR A 192 -60.46 9.02 -21.99
N ASP A 193 -59.20 9.05 -21.54
CA ASP A 193 -58.38 10.27 -21.37
C ASP A 193 -57.26 10.31 -22.41
N GLU A 194 -57.42 11.11 -23.49
CA GLU A 194 -56.49 11.13 -24.64
C GLU A 194 -55.04 11.45 -24.23
N ASP A 195 -54.82 12.29 -23.20
CA ASP A 195 -53.49 12.66 -22.69
C ASP A 195 -52.75 11.52 -21.98
N PHE A 196 -53.48 10.49 -21.52
CA PHE A 196 -52.91 9.33 -20.82
C PHE A 196 -53.01 8.03 -21.62
N SER A 197 -53.79 8.02 -22.70
CA SER A 197 -53.83 6.92 -23.67
C SER A 197 -52.42 6.58 -24.17
N GLU A 198 -51.57 7.57 -24.46
CA GLU A 198 -50.17 7.35 -24.86
C GLU A 198 -49.27 6.72 -23.77
N ILE A 199 -49.64 6.82 -22.48
CA ILE A 199 -48.88 6.24 -21.36
C ILE A 199 -49.26 4.77 -21.12
N ILE A 200 -50.51 4.40 -21.41
CA ILE A 200 -51.05 3.03 -21.28
C ILE A 200 -50.88 2.25 -22.58
N ASP A 201 -51.08 2.92 -23.73
CA ASP A 201 -50.70 2.50 -25.09
C ASP A 201 -49.25 2.85 -25.42
N PHE A 202 -48.33 2.67 -24.47
CA PHE A 202 -47.03 2.16 -24.88
C PHE A 202 -47.28 0.75 -25.41
N GLU A 203 -47.74 0.67 -26.67
CA GLU A 203 -47.29 -0.35 -27.59
C GLU A 203 -45.77 -0.44 -27.38
N GLU A 204 -45.33 -1.40 -26.56
CA GLU A 204 -44.17 -2.14 -27.00
C GLU A 204 -44.60 -2.66 -28.37
N GLU A 205 -44.13 -2.00 -29.43
CA GLU A 205 -43.73 -2.69 -30.65
C GLU A 205 -43.32 -4.08 -30.18
N THR A 206 -44.16 -5.08 -30.43
CA THR A 206 -43.87 -6.47 -30.09
C THR A 206 -42.44 -6.71 -30.53
N GLY A 207 -41.51 -6.74 -29.57
CA GLY A 207 -40.11 -6.43 -29.83
C GLY A 207 -39.52 -7.47 -30.76
N ARG A 208 -39.57 -7.20 -32.06
CA ARG A 208 -39.01 -8.00 -33.12
C ARG A 208 -37.52 -7.89 -32.98
N PHE A 209 -36.89 -8.83 -32.27
CA PHE A 209 -35.45 -8.78 -32.02
C PHE A 209 -34.77 -8.64 -33.38
N ALA A 210 -34.04 -7.55 -33.57
CA ALA A 210 -33.49 -7.20 -34.86
C ALA A 210 -32.01 -6.92 -34.72
N PHE A 211 -31.23 -7.38 -35.69
CA PHE A 211 -29.79 -7.14 -35.74
C PHE A 211 -29.37 -6.73 -37.15
N TYR A 212 -28.20 -6.13 -37.29
CA TYR A 212 -27.68 -5.74 -38.59
C TYR A 212 -26.85 -6.86 -39.24
N SER A 213 -27.05 -7.07 -40.54
CA SER A 213 -26.20 -7.90 -41.38
C SER A 213 -26.14 -7.30 -42.78
N LYS A 214 -24.92 -7.04 -43.28
CA LYS A 214 -24.69 -6.47 -44.62
C LYS A 214 -25.45 -5.15 -44.87
N GLY A 215 -25.54 -4.30 -43.84
CA GLY A 215 -26.23 -3.02 -43.91
C GLY A 215 -27.77 -3.11 -43.93
N ALA A 216 -28.34 -4.31 -43.75
CA ALA A 216 -29.78 -4.54 -43.65
C ALA A 216 -30.17 -5.02 -42.25
N THR A 217 -31.36 -4.65 -41.82
CA THR A 217 -31.97 -5.10 -40.57
C THR A 217 -32.59 -6.49 -40.76
N VAL A 218 -32.19 -7.45 -39.93
CA VAL A 218 -32.66 -8.84 -39.95
C VAL A 218 -33.46 -9.09 -38.69
N HIS A 219 -34.70 -9.59 -38.83
CA HIS A 219 -35.60 -9.83 -37.72
C HIS A 219 -35.65 -11.32 -37.30
N MET A 220 -35.67 -11.56 -35.99
CA MET A 220 -35.70 -12.87 -35.32
C MET A 220 -37.04 -13.04 -34.60
N ASP A 221 -38.09 -13.28 -35.38
CA ASP A 221 -39.48 -13.16 -34.89
C ASP A 221 -40.21 -14.51 -34.74
N THR A 222 -39.63 -15.61 -35.23
CA THR A 222 -40.30 -16.92 -35.16
C THR A 222 -40.17 -17.56 -33.78
N GLU A 223 -41.06 -18.51 -33.47
CA GLU A 223 -41.01 -19.27 -32.20
C GLU A 223 -39.65 -19.96 -32.00
N LEU A 224 -39.09 -20.55 -33.06
CA LEU A 224 -37.76 -21.14 -33.06
C LEU A 224 -36.66 -20.10 -32.80
N ASP A 225 -36.78 -18.89 -33.38
CA ASP A 225 -35.82 -17.80 -33.15
C ASP A 225 -35.81 -17.41 -31.67
N ASN A 226 -36.98 -17.27 -31.05
CA ASN A 226 -37.12 -16.93 -29.64
C ASN A 226 -36.56 -18.04 -28.72
N GLN A 227 -36.81 -19.31 -29.04
CA GLN A 227 -36.25 -20.45 -28.28
C GLN A 227 -34.72 -20.46 -28.35
N LEU A 228 -34.14 -20.23 -29.53
CA LEU A 228 -32.69 -20.20 -29.69
C LEU A 228 -32.06 -19.02 -28.94
N LEU A 229 -32.64 -17.82 -29.03
CA LEU A 229 -32.15 -16.65 -28.29
C LEU A 229 -32.18 -16.90 -26.78
N LEU A 230 -33.28 -17.45 -26.26
CA LEU A 230 -33.47 -17.76 -24.83
C LEU A 230 -32.50 -18.84 -24.34
N ASN A 231 -32.23 -19.87 -25.15
CA ASN A 231 -31.29 -20.93 -24.78
C ASN A 231 -29.83 -20.42 -24.78
N THR A 232 -29.49 -19.47 -25.65
CA THR A 232 -28.13 -18.92 -25.71
C THR A 232 -27.86 -17.81 -24.69
N GLU A 233 -28.89 -17.09 -24.25
CA GLU A 233 -28.77 -15.95 -23.32
C GLU A 233 -27.93 -16.19 -22.06
N PRO A 234 -28.01 -17.37 -21.37
CA PRO A 234 -27.25 -17.61 -20.14
C PRO A 234 -25.73 -17.50 -20.29
N PHE A 235 -25.21 -17.68 -21.50
CA PHE A 235 -23.77 -17.65 -21.76
C PHE A 235 -23.34 -16.72 -22.91
N ALA A 236 -24.25 -16.35 -23.83
CA ALA A 236 -23.95 -15.52 -24.98
C ALA A 236 -25.10 -14.55 -25.32
N GLN A 237 -24.77 -13.30 -25.64
CA GLN A 237 -25.72 -12.28 -26.05
C GLN A 237 -25.51 -11.92 -27.53
N LEU A 238 -26.52 -12.14 -28.37
CA LEU A 238 -26.56 -11.55 -29.71
C LEU A 238 -26.90 -10.06 -29.59
N LEU A 239 -26.10 -9.19 -30.20
CA LEU A 239 -26.36 -7.75 -30.18
C LEU A 239 -27.51 -7.42 -31.12
N GLY A 240 -28.59 -6.88 -30.53
CA GLY A 240 -29.74 -6.38 -31.26
C GLY A 240 -29.88 -4.87 -31.14
N ILE A 241 -30.60 -4.27 -32.10
CA ILE A 241 -30.92 -2.84 -32.15
C ILE A 241 -31.58 -2.42 -30.84
N GLN A 242 -32.52 -3.22 -30.34
CA GLN A 242 -33.20 -2.94 -29.08
C GLN A 242 -32.25 -2.94 -27.88
N THR A 243 -31.25 -3.83 -27.86
CA THR A 243 -30.30 -3.91 -26.74
C THR A 243 -29.22 -2.82 -26.78
N VAL A 244 -28.85 -2.35 -27.97
CA VAL A 244 -27.72 -1.42 -28.17
C VAL A 244 -28.18 0.02 -28.36
N GLU A 245 -29.36 0.24 -28.95
CA GLU A 245 -29.90 1.55 -29.35
C GLU A 245 -31.10 2.03 -28.52
N GLN A 246 -31.58 1.27 -27.53
CA GLN A 246 -32.66 1.69 -26.60
C GLN A 246 -32.48 3.13 -26.10
N THR A 247 -33.55 3.93 -26.15
CA THR A 247 -33.54 5.37 -25.83
C THR A 247 -33.40 5.61 -24.33
N ASP A 248 -32.16 5.64 -23.84
CA ASP A 248 -31.83 6.06 -22.48
C ASP A 248 -31.61 7.58 -22.45
N LEU A 249 -32.69 8.35 -22.61
CA LEU A 249 -32.71 9.76 -22.20
C LEU A 249 -32.76 9.81 -20.68
N PHE A 250 -31.62 9.59 -20.01
CA PHE A 250 -31.56 9.81 -18.56
C PHE A 250 -31.29 11.29 -18.24
N PRO A 251 -31.88 11.84 -17.17
CA PRO A 251 -31.69 13.23 -16.80
C PRO A 251 -30.21 13.58 -16.59
N PRO A 252 -29.73 14.78 -17.00
CA PRO A 252 -28.34 15.20 -16.81
C PRO A 252 -27.85 15.07 -15.35
N GLU A 253 -28.75 15.29 -14.40
CA GLU A 253 -28.49 15.18 -12.95
C GLU A 253 -28.10 13.76 -12.51
N GLN A 254 -28.49 12.73 -13.27
CA GLN A 254 -28.21 11.32 -12.97
C GLN A 254 -26.97 10.80 -13.70
N THR A 255 -26.29 11.62 -14.50
CA THR A 255 -25.11 11.22 -15.29
C THR A 255 -24.05 10.52 -14.44
N ALA A 256 -23.81 11.00 -13.21
CA ALA A 256 -22.85 10.39 -12.30
C ALA A 256 -23.24 8.98 -11.86
N GLN A 257 -24.54 8.73 -11.62
CA GLN A 257 -25.05 7.41 -11.23
C GLN A 257 -24.94 6.41 -12.39
N TYR A 258 -25.30 6.84 -13.61
CA TYR A 258 -25.15 6.00 -14.80
C TYR A 258 -23.68 5.74 -15.15
N PHE A 259 -22.81 6.72 -14.94
CA PHE A 259 -21.36 6.54 -15.08
C PHE A 259 -20.81 5.54 -14.06
N GLN A 260 -21.23 5.63 -12.80
CA GLN A 260 -20.88 4.68 -11.74
C GLN A 260 -21.38 3.26 -12.06
N ALA A 261 -22.63 3.11 -12.50
CA ALA A 261 -23.19 1.82 -12.92
C ALA A 261 -22.45 1.22 -14.11
N PHE A 262 -22.08 2.05 -15.10
CA PHE A 262 -21.24 1.64 -16.23
C PHE A 262 -19.88 1.11 -15.74
N LEU A 263 -19.21 1.82 -14.83
CA LEU A 263 -17.94 1.39 -14.26
C LEU A 263 -18.07 0.09 -13.47
N GLN A 264 -19.10 -0.07 -12.64
CA GLN A 264 -19.28 -1.27 -11.83
C GLN A 264 -19.56 -2.52 -12.67
N THR A 265 -20.35 -2.41 -13.75
CA THR A 265 -20.84 -3.59 -14.50
C THR A 265 -20.05 -3.87 -15.78
N SER A 266 -19.73 -2.84 -16.56
CA SER A 266 -19.00 -2.99 -17.84
C SER A 266 -17.55 -3.39 -17.61
N THR A 267 -16.94 -2.95 -16.51
CA THR A 267 -15.59 -3.41 -16.14
C THR A 267 -15.59 -4.84 -15.60
N ILE A 268 -16.74 -5.44 -15.29
CA ILE A 268 -16.90 -6.85 -14.86
C ILE A 268 -17.13 -7.79 -16.07
N GLY A 269 -17.21 -7.24 -17.29
CA GLY A 269 -17.43 -8.03 -18.52
C GLY A 269 -18.90 -8.10 -18.92
N MET A 270 -19.79 -7.38 -18.23
CA MET A 270 -21.19 -7.20 -18.63
C MET A 270 -21.38 -5.78 -19.18
N PRO A 271 -21.13 -5.56 -20.49
CA PRO A 271 -21.13 -4.23 -21.08
C PRO A 271 -22.49 -3.55 -20.97
N LYS A 272 -22.50 -2.32 -20.45
CA LYS A 272 -23.65 -1.41 -20.54
C LYS A 272 -23.53 -0.60 -21.83
N TRP A 273 -24.29 -0.98 -22.84
CA TRP A 273 -24.19 -0.46 -24.20
C TRP A 273 -24.33 1.07 -24.31
N TYR A 274 -25.15 1.69 -23.44
CA TYR A 274 -25.30 3.15 -23.39
C TYR A 274 -23.98 3.89 -23.12
N GLY A 275 -23.02 3.28 -22.41
CA GLY A 275 -21.76 3.93 -22.04
C GLY A 275 -20.76 4.05 -23.20
N TYR A 276 -20.94 3.25 -24.26
CA TYR A 276 -20.09 3.27 -25.46
C TYR A 276 -20.59 4.25 -26.53
N ARG A 277 -21.81 4.79 -26.38
CA ARG A 277 -22.38 5.76 -27.33
C ARG A 277 -21.63 7.09 -27.27
N GLU A 278 -21.44 7.70 -28.44
CA GLU A 278 -20.75 9.00 -28.60
C GLU A 278 -21.38 10.10 -27.73
N ASN A 279 -22.71 10.12 -27.60
CA ASN A 279 -23.43 11.13 -26.81
C ASN A 279 -23.11 11.06 -25.30
N ASN A 280 -22.89 9.85 -24.77
CA ASN A 280 -22.62 9.66 -23.34
C ASN A 280 -21.12 9.72 -23.04
N SER A 281 -20.28 9.18 -23.92
CA SER A 281 -18.81 9.22 -23.85
C SER A 281 -18.24 8.76 -22.48
N PHE A 282 -18.82 7.72 -21.86
CA PHE A 282 -18.34 7.16 -20.59
C PHE A 282 -17.10 6.27 -20.77
N HIS A 283 -16.97 5.66 -21.95
CA HIS A 283 -15.84 4.81 -22.28
C HIS A 283 -14.55 5.61 -22.57
N LEU A 284 -13.48 5.28 -21.86
CA LEU A 284 -12.13 5.80 -22.13
C LEU A 284 -11.49 5.03 -23.29
N LYS A 285 -11.51 5.61 -24.48
CA LYS A 285 -10.84 5.07 -25.67
C LYS A 285 -9.32 5.04 -25.49
N ARG A 286 -8.74 3.84 -25.45
CA ARG A 286 -7.30 3.60 -25.31
C ARG A 286 -6.56 3.56 -26.66
N TYR A 287 -5.23 3.74 -26.60
CA TYR A 287 -4.37 3.86 -27.79
C TYR A 287 -4.40 2.68 -28.78
N PHE A 288 -4.74 1.46 -28.33
CA PHE A 288 -4.68 0.24 -29.15
C PHE A 288 -6.01 -0.10 -29.84
N GLU A 289 -7.10 0.56 -29.47
CA GLU A 289 -8.44 0.17 -29.91
C GLU A 289 -8.67 0.37 -31.40
N ASP A 290 -8.08 1.40 -32.01
CA ASP A 290 -8.17 1.61 -33.46
C ASP A 290 -7.46 0.49 -34.22
N ALA A 291 -6.26 0.09 -33.78
CA ALA A 291 -5.52 -1.02 -34.37
C ALA A 291 -6.24 -2.38 -34.17
N LEU A 292 -6.93 -2.56 -33.03
CA LEU A 292 -7.78 -3.72 -32.79
C LEU A 292 -8.96 -3.76 -33.76
N TYR A 293 -9.65 -2.63 -33.95
CA TYR A 293 -10.76 -2.52 -34.89
C TYR A 293 -10.32 -2.87 -36.32
N ASP A 294 -9.23 -2.27 -36.80
CA ASP A 294 -8.72 -2.51 -38.15
C ASP A 294 -8.37 -4.00 -38.36
N LYS A 295 -7.70 -4.62 -37.39
CA LYS A 295 -7.38 -6.06 -37.42
C LYS A 295 -8.62 -6.94 -37.39
N ALA A 296 -9.62 -6.60 -36.58
CA ALA A 296 -10.87 -7.35 -36.50
C ALA A 296 -11.64 -7.31 -37.82
N VAL A 297 -11.74 -6.13 -38.46
CA VAL A 297 -12.37 -5.97 -39.77
C VAL A 297 -11.63 -6.76 -40.86
N LEU A 298 -10.29 -6.71 -40.88
CA LEU A 298 -9.48 -7.51 -41.82
C LEU A 298 -9.70 -9.01 -41.63
N ALA A 299 -9.71 -9.49 -40.39
CA ALA A 299 -9.95 -10.90 -40.08
C ALA A 299 -11.37 -11.34 -40.44
N LEU A 300 -12.39 -10.49 -40.21
CA LEU A 300 -13.77 -10.74 -40.63
C LEU A 300 -13.91 -10.83 -42.15
N LYS A 301 -13.23 -9.96 -42.91
CA LYS A 301 -13.21 -10.05 -44.39
C LYS A 301 -12.65 -11.39 -44.86
N SER A 302 -11.51 -11.81 -44.30
CA SER A 302 -10.88 -13.09 -44.65
C SER A 302 -11.68 -14.31 -44.20
N ALA A 303 -12.44 -14.21 -43.11
CA ALA A 303 -13.36 -15.27 -42.66
C ALA A 303 -14.50 -15.55 -43.68
N GLY A 304 -14.77 -14.59 -44.57
CA GLY A 304 -15.69 -14.76 -45.70
C GLY A 304 -15.10 -15.56 -46.87
N ASP A 305 -13.77 -15.67 -46.97
CA ASP A 305 -13.08 -16.35 -48.06
C ASP A 305 -13.12 -17.87 -47.93
N LYS A 306 -12.94 -18.60 -49.05
CA LYS A 306 -12.93 -20.08 -49.04
C LYS A 306 -11.82 -20.69 -48.17
N LYS A 307 -10.70 -19.98 -47.98
CA LYS A 307 -9.53 -20.48 -47.24
C LYS A 307 -9.68 -20.37 -45.72
N ARG A 308 -10.45 -19.40 -45.21
CA ARG A 308 -10.72 -19.16 -43.77
C ARG A 308 -9.47 -19.33 -42.89
N SER A 309 -8.34 -18.77 -43.32
CA SER A 309 -7.02 -19.07 -42.73
C SER A 309 -6.67 -18.22 -41.51
N GLU A 310 -7.42 -17.14 -41.25
CA GLU A 310 -7.09 -16.23 -40.16
C GLU A 310 -7.27 -16.85 -38.78
N LYS A 311 -6.31 -16.54 -37.91
CA LYS A 311 -6.27 -17.01 -36.52
C LYS A 311 -7.21 -16.18 -35.64
N PRO A 312 -7.62 -16.68 -34.47
CA PRO A 312 -8.31 -15.86 -33.48
C PRO A 312 -7.41 -14.69 -33.02
N ILE A 313 -8.01 -13.54 -32.76
CA ILE A 313 -7.30 -12.35 -32.26
C ILE A 313 -7.33 -12.39 -30.74
N MET A 314 -6.18 -12.18 -30.09
CA MET A 314 -6.08 -12.22 -28.63
C MET A 314 -5.51 -10.91 -28.07
N LEU A 315 -6.24 -10.28 -27.15
CA LEU A 315 -5.77 -9.15 -26.38
C LEU A 315 -5.04 -9.64 -25.12
N CYS A 316 -3.74 -9.37 -25.03
CA CYS A 316 -2.90 -9.78 -23.92
C CYS A 316 -2.54 -8.57 -23.05
N GLY A 317 -2.77 -8.64 -21.74
CA GLY A 317 -2.41 -7.55 -20.84
C GLY A 317 -2.73 -7.86 -19.38
N GLN A 318 -2.17 -7.09 -18.45
CA GLN A 318 -2.33 -7.25 -17.00
C GLN A 318 -3.79 -7.07 -16.55
N ALA A 319 -4.15 -7.49 -15.32
CA ALA A 319 -5.45 -7.15 -14.77
C ALA A 319 -5.68 -5.64 -14.78
N CYS A 320 -6.94 -5.24 -14.98
CA CYS A 320 -7.35 -3.84 -14.95
C CYS A 320 -6.63 -2.96 -16.00
N SER A 321 -6.15 -3.52 -17.12
CA SER A 321 -5.59 -2.78 -18.27
C SER A 321 -6.63 -2.30 -19.30
N GLY A 322 -7.93 -2.51 -19.05
CA GLY A 322 -9.01 -2.05 -19.92
C GLY A 322 -9.41 -2.99 -21.06
N LYS A 323 -8.93 -4.25 -21.06
CA LYS A 323 -9.26 -5.27 -22.10
C LYS A 323 -10.77 -5.48 -22.27
N SER A 324 -11.48 -5.78 -21.19
CA SER A 324 -12.93 -6.04 -21.21
C SER A 324 -13.71 -4.83 -21.74
N ASN A 325 -13.30 -3.63 -21.36
CA ASN A 325 -13.93 -2.40 -21.83
C ASN A 325 -13.66 -2.15 -23.33
N ALA A 326 -12.44 -2.43 -23.79
CA ALA A 326 -12.09 -2.35 -25.21
C ALA A 326 -12.84 -3.40 -26.06
N LEU A 327 -13.12 -4.58 -25.51
CA LEU A 327 -13.98 -5.57 -26.17
C LEU A 327 -15.41 -5.07 -26.32
N GLY A 328 -16.00 -4.48 -25.28
CA GLY A 328 -17.32 -3.86 -25.35
C GLY A 328 -17.37 -2.72 -26.39
N ALA A 329 -16.33 -1.88 -26.43
CA ALA A 329 -16.20 -0.81 -27.41
C ALA A 329 -16.07 -1.33 -28.85
N LEU A 330 -15.27 -2.39 -29.06
CA LEU A 330 -15.15 -3.07 -30.36
C LEU A 330 -16.49 -3.67 -30.81
N ALA A 331 -17.20 -4.33 -29.89
CA ALA A 331 -18.51 -4.94 -30.15
C ALA A 331 -19.51 -3.87 -30.62
N TYR A 332 -19.58 -2.76 -29.88
CA TYR A 332 -20.44 -1.62 -30.21
C TYR A 332 -20.09 -1.01 -31.57
N ARG A 333 -18.80 -0.77 -31.83
CA ARG A 333 -18.34 -0.14 -33.07
C ARG A 333 -18.66 -1.00 -34.31
N ILE A 334 -18.38 -2.30 -34.25
CA ILE A 334 -18.67 -3.22 -35.37
C ILE A 334 -20.18 -3.40 -35.56
N PHE A 335 -20.95 -3.41 -34.48
CA PHE A 335 -22.42 -3.43 -34.57
C PHE A 335 -22.96 -2.16 -35.26
N LYS A 336 -22.46 -0.96 -34.89
CA LYS A 336 -22.86 0.33 -35.47
C LYS A 336 -22.51 0.45 -36.95
N ASP A 337 -21.45 -0.22 -37.42
CA ASP A 337 -21.11 -0.29 -38.85
C ASP A 337 -22.18 -1.02 -39.69
N GLY A 338 -23.04 -1.82 -39.07
CA GLY A 338 -24.16 -2.52 -39.69
C GLY A 338 -23.78 -3.68 -40.63
N ASN A 339 -22.50 -3.88 -40.90
CA ASN A 339 -22.02 -4.84 -41.89
C ASN A 339 -21.93 -6.28 -41.38
N TYR A 340 -21.65 -6.48 -40.09
CA TYR A 340 -21.41 -7.79 -39.48
C TYR A 340 -22.28 -7.97 -38.24
N SER A 341 -22.80 -9.19 -38.03
CA SER A 341 -23.48 -9.57 -36.79
C SER A 341 -22.47 -9.80 -35.67
N VAL A 342 -22.84 -9.48 -34.43
CA VAL A 342 -21.94 -9.55 -33.26
C VAL A 342 -22.59 -10.34 -32.14
N ILE A 343 -21.88 -11.35 -31.64
CA ILE A 343 -22.23 -12.13 -30.44
C ILE A 343 -21.18 -11.83 -29.35
N TYR A 344 -21.65 -11.50 -28.15
CA TYR A 344 -20.80 -11.20 -27.00
C TYR A 344 -20.96 -12.27 -25.91
N ILE A 345 -19.85 -12.86 -25.47
CA ILE A 345 -19.78 -13.90 -24.44
C ILE A 345 -19.01 -13.30 -23.25
N SER A 346 -19.74 -12.98 -22.18
CA SER A 346 -19.21 -12.37 -20.97
C SER A 346 -18.61 -13.38 -19.99
N ASN A 347 -19.07 -14.62 -20.02
CA ASN A 347 -18.67 -15.65 -19.06
C ASN A 347 -17.36 -16.33 -19.50
N SER A 348 -16.30 -16.17 -18.69
CA SER A 348 -14.97 -16.75 -18.94
C SER A 348 -14.93 -18.27 -18.77
N ASP A 349 -15.84 -18.81 -17.97
CA ASP A 349 -15.78 -20.18 -17.46
C ASP A 349 -16.62 -21.15 -18.32
N VAL A 350 -17.24 -20.64 -19.39
CA VAL A 350 -18.01 -21.45 -20.36
C VAL A 350 -17.08 -22.44 -21.06
N LEU A 351 -17.49 -23.72 -21.05
CA LEU A 351 -16.81 -24.79 -21.77
C LEU A 351 -17.66 -25.22 -22.97
N PHE A 352 -17.03 -25.21 -24.16
CA PHE A 352 -17.64 -25.66 -25.41
C PHE A 352 -17.25 -27.11 -25.78
N THR A 353 -16.46 -27.75 -24.92
CA THR A 353 -15.95 -29.12 -25.08
C THR A 353 -15.98 -29.85 -23.74
N GLU A 354 -16.41 -31.11 -23.75
CA GLU A 354 -16.37 -32.04 -22.60
C GLU A 354 -15.09 -32.88 -22.64
N GLU A 355 -14.54 -33.24 -21.47
CA GLU A 355 -13.39 -34.13 -21.37
C GLU A 355 -13.74 -35.55 -21.85
N SER A 356 -13.03 -35.99 -22.89
CA SER A 356 -13.08 -37.32 -23.53
C SER A 356 -12.38 -38.44 -22.77
N GLU A 357 -13.00 -39.62 -22.58
CA GLU A 357 -12.28 -40.84 -22.20
C GLU A 357 -11.07 -41.10 -23.13
N LYS A 358 -9.96 -41.53 -22.53
CA LYS A 358 -8.79 -42.02 -23.28
C LYS A 358 -9.22 -43.26 -24.06
N THR A 359 -9.20 -43.18 -25.40
CA THR A 359 -9.32 -44.39 -26.22
C THR A 359 -8.12 -45.32 -25.97
N SER A 360 -8.29 -46.61 -26.26
CA SER A 360 -7.24 -47.65 -26.11
C SER A 360 -5.95 -47.37 -26.90
N GLU A 361 -5.95 -46.38 -27.80
CA GLU A 361 -4.79 -45.91 -28.57
C GLU A 361 -4.18 -44.60 -28.02
N GLY A 362 -4.65 -44.11 -26.86
CA GLY A 362 -4.12 -42.91 -26.21
C GLY A 362 -4.57 -41.57 -26.83
N ILE A 363 -5.50 -41.59 -27.80
CA ILE A 363 -6.03 -40.39 -28.45
C ILE A 363 -7.21 -39.86 -27.63
N THR A 364 -7.08 -38.62 -27.14
CA THR A 364 -8.16 -37.90 -26.46
C THR A 364 -9.09 -37.30 -27.50
N VAL A 365 -10.28 -37.86 -27.67
CA VAL A 365 -11.31 -37.28 -28.54
C VAL A 365 -12.11 -36.29 -27.71
N LYS A 366 -12.11 -34.99 -28.04
CA LYS A 366 -12.92 -33.98 -27.34
C LYS A 366 -14.39 -34.08 -27.77
N LYS A 367 -15.29 -34.42 -26.85
CA LYS A 367 -16.73 -34.43 -27.07
C LYS A 367 -17.29 -33.00 -26.99
N ARG A 368 -18.37 -32.73 -27.72
CA ARG A 368 -19.01 -31.40 -27.80
C ARG A 368 -19.96 -31.24 -26.62
N SER A 369 -19.99 -30.05 -26.02
CA SER A 369 -20.94 -29.72 -24.95
C SER A 369 -22.30 -29.28 -25.50
N GLU A 370 -23.31 -29.26 -24.65
CA GLU A 370 -24.64 -28.72 -24.96
C GLU A 370 -24.58 -27.24 -25.37
N THR A 371 -23.77 -26.44 -24.69
CA THR A 371 -23.56 -25.00 -24.99
C THR A 371 -23.01 -24.77 -26.39
N PHE A 372 -22.18 -25.68 -26.92
CA PHE A 372 -21.68 -25.60 -28.29
C PHE A 372 -22.81 -25.84 -29.32
N GLU A 373 -23.65 -26.84 -29.10
CA GLU A 373 -24.73 -27.17 -30.03
C GLU A 373 -25.80 -26.05 -30.05
N GLN A 374 -26.08 -25.42 -28.90
CA GLN A 374 -26.97 -24.25 -28.82
C GLN A 374 -26.42 -23.05 -29.60
N LEU A 375 -25.11 -22.76 -29.49
CA LEU A 375 -24.46 -21.69 -30.25
C LEU A 375 -24.42 -21.99 -31.76
N ASP A 376 -24.12 -23.23 -32.16
CA ASP A 376 -24.13 -23.64 -33.58
C ASP A 376 -25.54 -23.52 -34.18
N ALA A 377 -26.57 -23.87 -33.42
CA ALA A 377 -27.96 -23.76 -33.84
C ALA A 377 -28.38 -22.30 -34.07
N LEU A 378 -28.00 -21.39 -33.17
CA LEU A 378 -28.26 -19.95 -33.35
C LEU A 378 -27.55 -19.41 -34.60
N LEU A 379 -26.25 -19.70 -34.78
CA LEU A 379 -25.49 -19.28 -35.97
C LEU A 379 -26.10 -19.84 -37.26
N LYS A 380 -26.59 -21.10 -37.23
CA LYS A 380 -27.31 -21.69 -38.36
C LYS A 380 -28.55 -20.90 -38.72
N GLN A 381 -29.34 -20.54 -37.71
CA GLN A 381 -30.59 -19.83 -37.91
C GLN A 381 -30.35 -18.40 -38.41
N MET A 382 -29.28 -17.75 -37.97
CA MET A 382 -28.87 -16.44 -38.53
C MET A 382 -28.48 -16.56 -40.00
N ASP A 383 -27.72 -17.61 -40.37
CA ASP A 383 -27.29 -17.85 -41.75
C ASP A 383 -28.46 -18.14 -42.71
N THR A 384 -29.56 -18.74 -42.24
CA THR A 384 -30.75 -19.06 -43.08
C THR A 384 -31.61 -17.84 -43.38
N LYS A 385 -31.60 -16.83 -42.52
CA LYS A 385 -32.41 -15.60 -42.64
C LYS A 385 -31.84 -14.59 -43.64
N VAL A 386 -30.57 -14.73 -44.03
CA VAL A 386 -29.87 -13.77 -44.88
C VAL A 386 -29.36 -14.46 -46.14
N PHE A 387 -29.61 -13.87 -47.32
CA PHE A 387 -29.03 -14.36 -48.56
C PHE A 387 -27.54 -13.99 -48.64
N ASN A 388 -26.66 -14.99 -48.63
CA ASN A 388 -25.20 -14.87 -48.52
C ASN A 388 -24.75 -13.97 -47.34
N PRO A 389 -24.88 -14.47 -46.10
CA PRO A 389 -24.58 -13.70 -44.88
C PRO A 389 -23.11 -13.21 -44.84
N ASN A 390 -22.85 -12.09 -44.19
CA ASN A 390 -21.47 -11.76 -43.80
C ASN A 390 -21.04 -12.61 -42.59
N PRO A 391 -19.73 -12.81 -42.36
CA PRO A 391 -19.23 -13.52 -41.20
C PRO A 391 -19.70 -12.90 -39.87
N THR A 392 -19.98 -13.74 -38.87
CA THR A 392 -20.36 -13.27 -37.52
C THR A 392 -19.10 -13.07 -36.67
N LEU A 393 -19.03 -11.94 -35.97
CA LEU A 393 -18.01 -11.69 -34.96
C LEU A 393 -18.44 -12.27 -33.62
N ILE A 394 -17.58 -13.07 -33.00
CA ILE A 394 -17.77 -13.54 -31.63
C ILE A 394 -16.71 -12.88 -30.75
N ILE A 395 -17.16 -12.12 -29.76
CA ILE A 395 -16.30 -11.52 -28.75
C ILE A 395 -16.43 -12.34 -27.48
N TRP A 396 -15.31 -12.81 -26.95
CA TRP A 396 -15.29 -13.66 -25.77
C TRP A 396 -14.27 -13.17 -24.75
N ASP A 397 -14.73 -12.63 -23.63
CA ASP A 397 -13.86 -12.26 -22.50
C ASP A 397 -13.42 -13.53 -21.74
N THR A 398 -12.49 -14.27 -22.33
CA THR A 398 -11.96 -15.51 -21.77
C THR A 398 -11.11 -15.29 -20.53
N SER A 399 -10.53 -14.08 -20.38
CA SER A 399 -9.54 -13.75 -19.34
C SER A 399 -8.61 -14.92 -18.96
N CYS A 400 -8.04 -15.61 -19.97
CA CYS A 400 -7.36 -16.90 -19.79
C CYS A 400 -6.33 -16.84 -18.66
N ARG A 401 -6.53 -17.67 -17.64
CA ARG A 401 -5.80 -17.68 -16.36
C ARG A 401 -4.65 -18.66 -16.38
N VAL A 402 -4.92 -19.86 -16.90
CA VAL A 402 -4.02 -21.04 -16.87
C VAL A 402 -3.59 -21.40 -18.30
N ARG A 403 -2.41 -22.03 -18.47
CA ARG A 403 -1.86 -22.37 -19.80
C ARG A 403 -2.74 -23.34 -20.59
N SER A 404 -3.53 -24.16 -19.91
CA SER A 404 -4.52 -25.07 -20.49
C SER A 404 -5.65 -24.31 -21.20
N GLU A 405 -6.03 -23.14 -20.70
CA GLU A 405 -7.16 -22.35 -21.21
C GLU A 405 -6.86 -21.60 -22.50
N LEU A 406 -5.57 -21.42 -22.83
CA LEU A 406 -5.15 -20.71 -24.03
C LEU A 406 -5.66 -21.34 -25.32
N ASN A 407 -6.10 -22.60 -25.30
CA ASN A 407 -6.64 -23.27 -26.48
C ASN A 407 -8.16 -23.07 -26.64
N LYS A 408 -8.89 -22.60 -25.62
CA LYS A 408 -10.38 -22.55 -25.60
C LYS A 408 -10.96 -21.85 -26.84
N ALA A 409 -10.51 -20.62 -27.11
CA ALA A 409 -11.01 -19.83 -28.23
C ALA A 409 -10.63 -20.41 -29.60
N ARG A 410 -9.43 -20.99 -29.72
CA ARG A 410 -8.97 -21.65 -30.95
C ARG A 410 -9.79 -22.91 -31.22
N ASP A 411 -10.01 -23.72 -30.20
CA ASP A 411 -10.77 -24.98 -30.32
C ASP A 411 -12.20 -24.67 -30.75
N LEU A 412 -12.84 -23.67 -30.14
CA LEU A 412 -14.16 -23.20 -30.56
C LEU A 412 -14.17 -22.73 -32.02
N LEU A 413 -13.20 -21.92 -32.44
CA LEU A 413 -13.10 -21.45 -33.83
C LEU A 413 -12.98 -22.61 -34.82
N ASN A 414 -12.13 -23.59 -34.52
CA ASN A 414 -11.93 -24.77 -35.36
C ASN A 414 -13.19 -25.64 -35.42
N LEU A 415 -13.88 -25.85 -34.29
CA LEU A 415 -15.13 -26.60 -34.24
C LEU A 415 -16.23 -25.92 -35.08
N LEU A 416 -16.43 -24.61 -34.94
CA LEU A 416 -17.41 -23.86 -35.73
C LEU A 416 -17.06 -23.87 -37.23
N ARG A 417 -15.79 -23.68 -37.59
CA ARG A 417 -15.32 -23.73 -38.99
C ARG A 417 -15.48 -25.13 -39.60
N SER A 418 -15.26 -26.20 -38.82
CA SER A 418 -15.46 -27.59 -39.27
C SER A 418 -16.91 -27.88 -39.66
N ARG A 419 -17.88 -27.17 -39.06
CA ARG A 419 -19.32 -27.23 -39.40
C ARG A 419 -19.71 -26.27 -40.52
N GLY A 420 -18.73 -25.62 -41.15
CA GLY A 420 -18.96 -24.71 -42.27
C GLY A 420 -19.33 -23.27 -41.87
N ARG A 421 -19.35 -22.93 -40.58
CA ARG A 421 -19.68 -21.57 -40.09
C ARG A 421 -18.63 -20.54 -40.51
N ARG A 422 -19.08 -19.32 -40.83
CA ARG A 422 -18.22 -18.16 -41.12
C ARG A 422 -18.18 -17.25 -39.92
N VAL A 423 -17.20 -17.49 -39.06
CA VAL A 423 -17.04 -16.77 -37.79
C VAL A 423 -15.60 -16.35 -37.58
N GLN A 424 -15.42 -15.27 -36.83
CA GLN A 424 -14.14 -14.80 -36.33
C GLN A 424 -14.24 -14.52 -34.83
N ILE A 425 -13.21 -14.90 -34.07
CA ILE A 425 -13.19 -14.76 -32.61
C ILE A 425 -12.16 -13.71 -32.19
N VAL A 426 -12.55 -12.84 -31.27
CA VAL A 426 -11.67 -11.93 -30.52
C VAL A 426 -11.80 -12.28 -29.04
N CYS A 427 -10.67 -12.53 -28.37
CA CYS A 427 -10.65 -12.94 -26.97
C CYS A 427 -9.56 -12.24 -26.14
N THR A 428 -9.51 -12.51 -24.84
CA THR A 428 -8.57 -11.86 -23.89
C THR A 428 -7.77 -12.86 -23.08
N ALA A 429 -6.53 -12.53 -22.77
CA ALA A 429 -5.69 -13.27 -21.84
C ALA A 429 -4.89 -12.34 -20.93
N TYR A 430 -4.46 -12.83 -19.77
CA TYR A 430 -3.48 -12.14 -18.94
C TYR A 430 -2.09 -12.18 -19.59
N GLN A 431 -1.26 -11.17 -19.29
CA GLN A 431 0.08 -11.05 -19.87
C GLN A 431 0.99 -12.18 -19.34
N ARG A 432 1.85 -12.73 -20.21
CA ARG A 432 2.79 -13.82 -19.86
C ARG A 432 4.15 -13.58 -20.48
N SER A 433 5.21 -14.03 -19.80
CA SER A 433 6.58 -14.06 -20.32
C SER A 433 6.64 -14.74 -21.70
N ALA A 434 7.52 -14.24 -22.57
CA ALA A 434 7.47 -14.33 -24.02
C ALA A 434 7.70 -15.75 -24.63
N ASP A 435 7.96 -16.75 -23.81
CA ASP A 435 8.64 -17.98 -24.27
C ASP A 435 7.69 -19.16 -24.60
N ASN A 436 6.66 -18.93 -25.43
CA ASN A 436 5.68 -19.98 -25.74
C ASN A 436 5.31 -20.11 -27.22
N ASP A 437 5.62 -21.28 -27.81
CA ASP A 437 5.14 -21.82 -29.11
C ASP A 437 3.61 -21.72 -29.33
N LYS A 438 2.83 -21.51 -28.26
CA LYS A 438 1.38 -21.33 -28.32
C LYS A 438 0.94 -19.93 -28.76
N ARG A 439 1.78 -18.88 -28.61
CA ARG A 439 1.47 -17.52 -29.10
C ARG A 439 1.34 -17.47 -30.62
N GLU A 440 2.05 -18.33 -31.35
CA GLU A 440 1.96 -18.41 -32.81
C GLU A 440 0.55 -18.76 -33.32
N GLN A 441 -0.29 -19.34 -32.46
CA GLN A 441 -1.63 -19.80 -32.83
C GLN A 441 -2.68 -18.68 -32.83
N TYR A 442 -2.30 -17.48 -32.39
CA TYR A 442 -3.15 -16.30 -32.25
C TYR A 442 -2.51 -15.09 -32.92
N THR A 443 -3.34 -14.13 -33.34
CA THR A 443 -2.87 -12.78 -33.66
C THR A 443 -2.94 -11.96 -32.38
N CYS A 444 -1.83 -11.89 -31.64
CA CYS A 444 -1.78 -11.20 -30.34
C CYS A 444 -1.65 -9.68 -30.47
N ILE A 445 -2.28 -8.95 -29.54
CA ILE A 445 -2.08 -7.52 -29.31
C ILE A 445 -1.76 -7.36 -27.83
N ASP A 446 -0.50 -7.02 -27.53
CA ASP A 446 -0.05 -6.75 -26.16
C ASP A 446 -0.45 -5.32 -25.74
N ILE A 447 -1.08 -5.21 -24.58
CA ILE A 447 -1.64 -3.98 -24.02
C ILE A 447 -0.85 -3.57 -22.79
N ASP A 448 -0.37 -2.33 -22.78
CA ASP A 448 0.29 -1.73 -21.64
C ASP A 448 -0.72 -1.24 -20.58
N ILE A 449 -0.35 -1.39 -19.31
CA ILE A 449 -1.10 -0.84 -18.17
C ILE A 449 -0.87 0.67 -18.02
N LEU A 450 0.23 1.21 -18.56
CA LEU A 450 0.56 2.62 -18.45
C LEU A 450 -0.35 3.50 -19.31
N LEU A 451 -0.72 4.65 -18.76
CA LEU A 451 -1.48 5.68 -19.47
C LEU A 451 -0.54 6.58 -20.28
N ARG A 452 -0.84 6.79 -21.56
CA ARG A 452 -0.14 7.78 -22.39
C ARG A 452 -0.58 9.20 -22.02
N GLU A 453 0.23 10.21 -22.34
CA GLU A 453 -0.06 11.62 -22.00
C GLU A 453 -1.48 12.06 -22.41
N ASN A 454 -1.88 11.74 -23.65
CA ASN A 454 -3.22 12.06 -24.18
C ASN A 454 -4.36 11.29 -23.48
N GLU A 455 -4.08 10.19 -22.78
CA GLU A 455 -5.08 9.42 -22.03
C GLU A 455 -5.29 10.01 -20.63
N ASN A 456 -4.25 10.59 -20.00
CA ASN A 456 -4.35 11.22 -18.69
C ASN A 456 -5.31 12.42 -18.69
N GLU A 457 -5.29 13.24 -19.75
CA GLU A 457 -6.23 14.36 -19.91
C GLU A 457 -7.68 13.87 -20.04
N LYS A 458 -7.90 12.77 -20.75
CA LYS A 458 -9.24 12.17 -20.88
C LYS A 458 -9.77 11.62 -19.56
N VAL A 459 -8.91 10.98 -18.76
CA VAL A 459 -9.25 10.53 -17.40
C VAL A 459 -9.62 11.72 -16.52
N HIS A 460 -8.83 12.79 -16.57
CA HIS A 460 -9.14 14.03 -15.84
C HIS A 460 -10.52 14.58 -16.24
N ASN A 461 -10.83 14.64 -17.53
CA ASN A 461 -12.11 15.17 -18.00
C ASN A 461 -13.28 14.28 -17.59
N LEU A 462 -13.14 12.94 -17.62
CA LEU A 462 -14.16 12.03 -17.11
C LEU A 462 -14.44 12.23 -15.61
N LEU A 463 -13.41 12.46 -14.80
CA LEU A 463 -13.57 12.72 -13.36
C LEU A 463 -14.36 14.01 -13.10
N VAL A 464 -14.08 15.06 -13.87
CA VAL A 464 -14.73 16.37 -13.69
C VAL A 464 -16.15 16.38 -14.26
N GLU A 465 -16.32 15.94 -15.51
CA GLU A 465 -17.58 16.07 -16.25
C GLU A 465 -18.60 14.99 -15.90
N LYS A 466 -18.15 13.76 -15.62
CA LYS A 466 -19.04 12.61 -15.44
C LYS A 466 -19.13 12.14 -14.00
N ALA A 467 -18.02 12.17 -13.25
CA ALA A 467 -17.99 11.76 -11.85
C ALA A 467 -18.22 12.91 -10.84
N GLY A 468 -18.33 14.16 -11.30
CA GLY A 468 -18.68 15.31 -10.46
C GLY A 468 -17.56 15.82 -9.54
N PHE A 469 -16.30 15.45 -9.78
CA PHE A 469 -15.17 15.97 -9.00
C PHE A 469 -14.88 17.44 -9.33
N ARG A 470 -14.50 18.22 -8.33
CA ARG A 470 -13.97 19.58 -8.58
C ARG A 470 -12.61 19.46 -9.28
N GLN A 471 -12.29 20.40 -10.17
CA GLN A 471 -11.02 20.39 -10.92
C GLN A 471 -9.77 20.29 -10.01
N LYS A 472 -9.78 20.97 -8.86
CA LYS A 472 -8.66 20.91 -7.90
C LYS A 472 -8.54 19.53 -7.24
N ASP A 473 -9.67 18.92 -6.88
CA ASP A 473 -9.71 17.62 -6.21
C ASP A 473 -9.32 16.51 -7.19
N ALA A 474 -9.80 16.57 -8.44
CA ALA A 474 -9.39 15.66 -9.51
C ALA A 474 -7.87 15.73 -9.76
N LYS A 475 -7.28 16.93 -9.83
CA LYS A 475 -5.83 17.10 -9.98
C LYS A 475 -5.03 16.58 -8.79
N ASN A 476 -5.50 16.81 -7.55
CA ASN A 476 -4.82 16.34 -6.35
C ASN A 476 -4.89 14.82 -6.22
N MET A 477 -6.07 14.24 -6.49
CA MET A 477 -6.28 12.79 -6.50
C MET A 477 -5.46 12.12 -7.59
N MET A 478 -5.45 12.69 -8.80
CA MET A 478 -4.54 12.23 -9.84
C MET A 478 -3.10 12.31 -9.37
N LYS A 479 -2.60 13.41 -8.80
CA LYS A 479 -1.23 13.47 -8.26
C LYS A 479 -0.90 12.39 -7.22
N TYR A 480 -1.86 12.07 -6.35
CA TYR A 480 -1.67 11.06 -5.29
C TYR A 480 -1.54 9.65 -5.86
N TYR A 481 -2.34 9.29 -6.86
CA TYR A 481 -2.33 7.97 -7.50
C TYR A 481 -1.51 7.89 -8.81
N SER A 482 -1.10 9.04 -9.38
CA SER A 482 -0.33 9.16 -10.62
C SER A 482 1.16 8.98 -10.44
N ALA A 483 1.66 8.83 -9.21
CA ALA A 483 3.05 8.40 -8.99
C ALA A 483 3.36 7.07 -9.71
N ALA A 484 2.33 6.29 -10.09
CA ALA A 484 2.46 5.05 -10.85
C ALA A 484 2.12 5.14 -12.35
N THR A 485 1.58 6.25 -12.87
CA THR A 485 1.13 6.40 -14.29
C THR A 485 0.29 5.21 -14.84
N SER A 486 -0.35 4.43 -13.97
CA SER A 486 -1.00 3.16 -14.33
C SER A 486 -2.51 3.31 -14.40
N PHE A 487 -3.13 2.64 -15.36
CA PHE A 487 -4.57 2.67 -15.55
C PHE A 487 -5.33 2.12 -14.32
N ILE A 488 -4.79 1.10 -13.64
CA ILE A 488 -5.35 0.59 -12.37
C ILE A 488 -5.38 1.67 -11.27
N GLY A 489 -4.35 2.53 -11.20
CA GLY A 489 -4.32 3.66 -10.25
C GLY A 489 -5.45 4.65 -10.51
N SER A 490 -5.80 4.89 -11.77
CA SER A 490 -6.94 5.75 -12.12
C SER A 490 -8.29 5.13 -11.75
N LEU A 491 -8.43 3.81 -11.84
CA LEU A 491 -9.65 3.11 -11.44
C LEU A 491 -9.81 3.04 -9.92
N TYR A 492 -8.69 2.95 -9.19
CA TYR A 492 -8.69 2.95 -7.73
C TYR A 492 -9.14 4.28 -7.11
N LEU A 493 -9.27 5.34 -7.91
CA LEU A 493 -9.93 6.59 -7.50
C LEU A 493 -11.40 6.40 -7.13
N PHE A 494 -12.06 5.40 -7.73
CA PHE A 494 -13.47 5.10 -7.49
C PHE A 494 -13.57 4.03 -6.40
N GLN A 495 -14.01 4.43 -5.20
CA GLN A 495 -14.10 3.54 -4.04
C GLN A 495 -14.98 2.31 -4.31
N ASP A 496 -16.06 2.46 -5.05
CA ASP A 496 -16.96 1.36 -5.38
C ASP A 496 -16.30 0.27 -6.23
N LEU A 497 -15.24 0.63 -6.98
CA LEU A 497 -14.48 -0.33 -7.77
C LEU A 497 -13.48 -1.12 -6.93
N HIS A 498 -13.15 -0.69 -5.70
CA HIS A 498 -12.11 -1.33 -4.90
C HIS A 498 -12.32 -2.84 -4.80
N LYS A 499 -13.50 -3.28 -4.35
CA LYS A 499 -13.84 -4.71 -4.23
C LYS A 499 -13.64 -5.47 -5.55
N SER A 500 -14.06 -4.88 -6.67
CA SER A 500 -13.92 -5.49 -7.99
C SER A 500 -12.47 -5.55 -8.48
N LEU A 501 -11.67 -4.51 -8.21
CA LEU A 501 -10.26 -4.43 -8.56
C LEU A 501 -9.45 -5.46 -7.77
N HIS A 502 -9.69 -5.55 -6.46
CA HIS A 502 -9.08 -6.55 -5.59
C HIS A 502 -9.39 -7.98 -6.07
N ALA A 503 -10.67 -8.29 -6.32
CA ALA A 503 -11.08 -9.61 -6.82
C ALA A 503 -10.49 -9.98 -8.20
N ARG A 504 -10.24 -9.00 -9.08
CA ARG A 504 -9.61 -9.23 -10.39
C ARG A 504 -8.10 -9.46 -10.28
N LEU A 505 -7.42 -8.68 -9.43
CA LEU A 505 -5.99 -8.88 -9.16
C LEU A 505 -5.76 -10.24 -8.49
N ARG A 506 -6.61 -10.61 -7.54
CA ARG A 506 -6.61 -11.93 -6.91
C ARG A 506 -6.79 -13.04 -7.94
N ARG A 507 -7.77 -12.92 -8.85
CA ARG A 507 -7.99 -13.88 -9.94
C ARG A 507 -6.79 -14.02 -10.89
N GLU A 508 -6.10 -12.92 -11.23
CA GLU A 508 -4.85 -12.97 -12.01
C GLU A 508 -3.77 -13.73 -11.23
N ASN A 509 -3.58 -13.41 -9.95
CA ASN A 509 -2.58 -14.04 -9.11
C ASN A 509 -2.84 -15.54 -8.89
N GLU A 510 -4.06 -15.94 -8.55
CA GLU A 510 -4.45 -17.35 -8.34
C GLU A 510 -4.19 -18.17 -9.61
N GLY A 511 -4.51 -17.64 -10.80
CA GLY A 511 -4.20 -18.32 -12.06
C GLY A 511 -2.70 -18.50 -12.31
N HIS A 512 -1.88 -17.52 -11.93
CA HIS A 512 -0.42 -17.65 -12.01
C HIS A 512 0.14 -18.63 -10.97
N ILE A 513 -0.39 -18.61 -9.74
CA ILE A 513 -0.02 -19.56 -8.68
C ILE A 513 -0.34 -20.99 -9.14
N GLU A 514 -1.54 -21.24 -9.68
CA GLU A 514 -1.94 -22.55 -10.18
C GLU A 514 -1.02 -23.06 -11.30
N ASP A 515 -0.71 -22.19 -12.28
CA ASP A 515 0.22 -22.53 -13.37
C ASP A 515 1.63 -22.88 -12.86
N VAL A 516 2.14 -22.10 -11.90
CA VAL A 516 3.46 -22.30 -11.29
C VAL A 516 3.49 -23.59 -10.47
N SER A 517 2.48 -23.82 -9.64
CA SER A 517 2.35 -25.03 -8.82
C SER A 517 2.29 -26.28 -9.68
N ASN A 518 1.50 -26.25 -10.77
CA ASN A 518 1.41 -27.36 -11.72
C ASN A 518 2.75 -27.63 -12.43
N GLN A 519 3.51 -26.58 -12.78
CA GLN A 519 4.86 -26.76 -13.35
C GLN A 519 5.82 -27.37 -12.34
N LEU A 520 5.83 -26.88 -11.09
CA LEU A 520 6.69 -27.42 -10.03
C LEU A 520 6.34 -28.88 -9.71
N ALA A 521 5.05 -29.23 -9.66
CA ALA A 521 4.58 -30.59 -9.44
C ALA A 521 4.96 -31.54 -10.60
N ASN A 522 4.90 -31.08 -11.85
CA ASN A 522 5.34 -31.88 -12.99
C ASN A 522 6.85 -32.12 -12.98
N ILE A 523 7.66 -31.10 -12.65
CA ILE A 523 9.10 -31.28 -12.63
C ILE A 523 9.54 -32.13 -11.44
N SER A 524 8.89 -32.00 -10.27
CA SER A 524 9.15 -32.87 -9.13
C SER A 524 8.82 -34.33 -9.44
N LYS A 525 7.77 -34.57 -10.22
CA LYS A 525 7.43 -35.89 -10.77
C LYS A 525 8.50 -36.40 -11.72
N ASP A 526 8.94 -35.60 -12.69
CA ASP A 526 9.97 -36.01 -13.65
C ASP A 526 11.28 -36.39 -12.93
N LEU A 527 11.68 -35.61 -11.92
CA LEU A 527 12.83 -35.91 -11.05
C LEU A 527 12.63 -37.19 -10.23
N ALA A 528 11.45 -37.40 -9.66
CA ALA A 528 11.13 -38.61 -8.92
C ALA A 528 11.14 -39.84 -9.84
N GLU A 529 10.61 -39.73 -11.06
CA GLU A 529 10.65 -40.78 -12.08
C GLU A 529 12.08 -41.05 -12.57
N GLU A 530 12.93 -40.03 -12.74
CA GLU A 530 14.35 -40.20 -13.08
C GLU A 530 15.14 -40.87 -11.96
N GLN A 531 14.93 -40.48 -10.70
CA GLN A 531 15.54 -41.10 -9.52
C GLN A 531 15.04 -42.54 -9.32
N LEU A 532 13.73 -42.77 -9.51
CA LEU A 532 13.13 -44.10 -9.47
C LEU A 532 13.68 -44.97 -10.61
N ASN A 533 13.82 -44.44 -11.83
CA ASN A 533 14.39 -45.16 -12.97
C ASN A 533 15.89 -45.46 -12.81
N THR A 534 16.66 -44.59 -12.15
CA THR A 534 18.09 -44.86 -11.85
C THR A 534 18.25 -45.86 -10.72
N VAL A 535 17.45 -45.77 -9.65
CA VAL A 535 17.45 -46.76 -8.55
C VAL A 535 16.84 -48.08 -9.01
N MET A 536 15.78 -48.07 -9.84
CA MET A 536 15.23 -49.26 -10.50
C MET A 536 16.20 -49.83 -11.52
N ARG A 537 16.96 -49.04 -12.29
CA ARG A 537 18.04 -49.58 -13.15
C ARG A 537 19.16 -50.20 -12.33
N GLN A 538 19.61 -49.57 -11.24
CA GLN A 538 20.62 -50.14 -10.36
C GLN A 538 20.12 -51.41 -9.65
N LYS A 539 18.86 -51.41 -9.20
CA LYS A 539 18.20 -52.57 -8.62
C LYS A 539 17.93 -53.65 -9.67
N LEU A 540 17.43 -53.34 -10.86
CA LEU A 540 17.21 -54.28 -11.98
C LEU A 540 18.52 -54.87 -12.48
N VAL A 541 19.61 -54.09 -12.57
CA VAL A 541 20.94 -54.63 -12.86
C VAL A 541 21.36 -55.57 -11.73
N SER A 542 21.18 -55.20 -10.45
CA SER A 542 21.50 -56.08 -9.31
C SER A 542 20.56 -57.30 -9.15
N ILE A 543 19.34 -57.23 -9.69
CA ILE A 543 18.29 -58.26 -9.65
C ILE A 543 18.43 -59.19 -10.86
N MET A 544 18.77 -58.68 -12.05
CA MET A 544 19.11 -59.48 -13.24
C MET A 544 20.42 -60.25 -13.04
N ASP A 545 21.36 -59.69 -12.27
CA ASP A 545 22.58 -60.38 -11.84
C ASP A 545 22.32 -61.45 -10.75
N ARG A 546 21.19 -61.35 -10.01
CA ARG A 546 20.83 -62.26 -8.91
C ARG A 546 19.73 -63.28 -9.22
N LEU A 547 18.84 -63.03 -10.18
CA LEU A 547 17.60 -63.80 -10.37
C LEU A 547 17.44 -64.26 -11.82
N GLY A 548 18.27 -65.23 -12.20
CA GLY A 548 17.89 -66.25 -13.19
C GLY A 548 16.81 -67.22 -12.70
N LYS A 549 15.91 -66.84 -11.77
CA LYS A 549 14.79 -67.67 -11.28
C LYS A 549 13.84 -66.86 -10.40
N THR A 550 12.68 -66.53 -10.97
CA THR A 550 11.35 -66.50 -10.33
C THR A 550 11.07 -65.60 -9.12
N LEU A 551 9.95 -64.87 -9.27
CA LEU A 551 8.92 -64.44 -8.31
C LEU A 551 8.77 -62.94 -8.02
N MET A 552 7.55 -62.51 -8.37
CA MET A 552 6.90 -61.23 -8.18
C MET A 552 6.88 -60.78 -6.71
N LEU A 553 7.06 -59.47 -6.52
CA LEU A 553 6.55 -58.74 -5.36
C LEU A 553 5.78 -57.53 -5.88
N SER A 554 4.56 -57.41 -5.36
CA SER A 554 3.53 -56.44 -5.67
C SER A 554 3.95 -55.00 -5.34
N LEU A 555 3.67 -54.09 -6.29
CA LEU A 555 3.76 -52.64 -6.13
C LEU A 555 2.39 -52.08 -5.71
N PRO A 556 2.34 -50.98 -4.94
CA PRO A 556 1.10 -50.32 -4.53
C PRO A 556 0.34 -49.70 -5.72
N GLU A 557 -0.99 -49.65 -5.63
CA GLU A 557 -1.90 -49.66 -6.78
C GLU A 557 -2.17 -48.32 -7.50
N SER A 558 -1.74 -47.14 -7.04
CA SER A 558 -1.67 -45.96 -7.96
C SER A 558 -0.90 -44.76 -7.40
N ALA A 559 -0.29 -43.97 -8.30
CA ALA A 559 0.46 -42.73 -8.04
C ALA A 559 -0.42 -41.45 -8.03
N ASN A 560 -1.76 -41.59 -8.11
CA ASN A 560 -2.66 -40.45 -8.34
C ASN A 560 -3.16 -39.79 -7.05
N ASP A 561 -3.35 -40.53 -5.95
CA ASP A 561 -3.91 -39.97 -4.70
C ASP A 561 -2.89 -39.22 -3.82
N ILE A 562 -1.58 -39.47 -4.00
CA ILE A 562 -0.49 -38.77 -3.29
C ILE A 562 -0.27 -37.34 -3.86
N ASN A 563 -0.87 -37.04 -5.02
CA ASN A 563 -0.49 -35.92 -5.89
C ASN A 563 -1.29 -34.62 -5.61
N LEU A 564 -2.53 -34.73 -5.12
CA LEU A 564 -3.36 -33.56 -4.84
C LEU A 564 -2.87 -32.78 -3.60
N ASP A 565 -2.43 -33.47 -2.55
CA ASP A 565 -2.01 -32.83 -1.30
C ASP A 565 -0.65 -32.13 -1.46
N ALA A 566 0.30 -32.74 -2.17
CA ALA A 566 1.59 -32.13 -2.48
C ALA A 566 1.45 -30.85 -3.34
N THR A 567 0.52 -30.84 -4.29
CA THR A 567 0.26 -29.67 -5.15
C THR A 567 -0.33 -28.51 -4.34
N LYS A 568 -1.24 -28.80 -3.40
CA LYS A 568 -1.82 -27.81 -2.48
C LYS A 568 -0.78 -27.20 -1.53
N ASP A 569 0.17 -28.01 -1.06
CA ASP A 569 1.26 -27.52 -0.20
C ASP A 569 2.22 -26.57 -0.95
N ILE A 570 2.53 -26.88 -2.21
CA ILE A 570 3.30 -26.00 -3.10
C ILE A 570 2.54 -24.70 -3.34
N GLU A 571 1.24 -24.79 -3.61
CA GLU A 571 0.36 -23.64 -3.83
C GLU A 571 0.37 -22.69 -2.61
N ARG A 572 0.19 -23.26 -1.41
CA ARG A 572 0.22 -22.49 -0.15
C ARG A 572 1.57 -21.82 0.08
N THR A 573 2.67 -22.51 -0.23
CA THR A 573 4.04 -21.99 -0.07
C THR A 573 4.31 -20.84 -1.04
N PHE A 574 3.96 -20.99 -2.31
CA PHE A 574 4.14 -19.95 -3.32
C PHE A 574 3.24 -18.72 -3.05
N LYS A 575 1.99 -18.95 -2.63
CA LYS A 575 1.09 -17.89 -2.17
C LYS A 575 1.69 -17.08 -1.01
N ARG A 576 2.32 -17.76 -0.05
CA ARG A 576 3.02 -17.11 1.06
C ARG A 576 4.25 -16.31 0.59
N LEU A 577 5.03 -16.84 -0.36
CA LEU A 577 6.15 -16.11 -0.98
C LEU A 577 5.66 -14.84 -1.67
N MET A 578 4.57 -14.90 -2.44
CA MET A 578 3.96 -13.72 -3.08
C MET A 578 3.58 -12.65 -2.05
N CYS A 579 2.98 -13.06 -0.93
CA CYS A 579 2.66 -12.14 0.16
C CYS A 579 3.92 -11.52 0.79
N CYS A 580 5.01 -12.29 0.95
CA CYS A 580 6.29 -11.77 1.46
C CYS A 580 6.90 -10.72 0.51
N ILE A 581 6.91 -10.98 -0.81
CA ILE A 581 7.38 -10.00 -1.81
C ILE A 581 6.49 -8.74 -1.80
N ALA A 582 5.17 -8.92 -1.62
CA ALA A 582 4.23 -7.81 -1.49
C ALA A 582 4.47 -6.97 -0.23
N VAL A 583 4.79 -7.58 0.92
CA VAL A 583 5.19 -6.84 2.14
C VAL A 583 6.41 -6.00 1.85
N CYS A 584 7.49 -6.58 1.32
CA CYS A 584 8.70 -5.81 0.97
C CYS A 584 8.35 -4.61 0.08
N THR A 585 7.61 -4.86 -1.01
CA THR A 585 7.22 -3.83 -1.97
C THR A 585 6.39 -2.71 -1.32
N ASN A 586 5.40 -3.06 -0.49
CA ASN A 586 4.54 -2.09 0.20
C ASN A 586 5.34 -1.17 1.15
N TYR A 587 6.40 -1.70 1.77
CA TYR A 587 7.30 -0.94 2.62
C TYR A 587 8.48 -0.30 1.87
N LYS A 588 8.45 -0.30 0.52
CA LYS A 588 9.50 0.25 -0.36
C LYS A 588 10.86 -0.44 -0.21
N GLU A 589 10.83 -1.71 0.15
CA GLU A 589 11.99 -2.58 0.23
C GLU A 589 11.91 -3.66 -0.86
N ASP A 590 13.06 -4.21 -1.22
CA ASP A 590 13.18 -5.19 -2.29
C ASP A 590 13.61 -6.56 -1.75
N MET A 591 12.96 -7.62 -2.22
CA MET A 591 13.26 -8.99 -1.80
C MET A 591 14.48 -9.52 -2.57
N PRO A 592 15.59 -9.91 -1.91
CA PRO A 592 16.73 -10.50 -2.59
C PRO A 592 16.34 -11.82 -3.27
N LEU A 593 16.74 -11.99 -4.53
CA LEU A 593 16.41 -13.18 -5.30
C LEU A 593 16.87 -14.50 -4.64
N PRO A 594 18.09 -14.61 -4.08
CA PRO A 594 18.53 -15.83 -3.40
C PRO A 594 17.63 -16.22 -2.21
N MET A 595 17.02 -15.23 -1.55
CA MET A 595 16.08 -15.47 -0.46
C MET A 595 14.76 -16.03 -0.97
N ALA A 596 14.23 -15.51 -2.08
CA ALA A 596 13.02 -16.04 -2.70
C ALA A 596 13.18 -17.50 -3.17
N ILE A 597 14.37 -17.87 -3.66
CA ILE A 597 14.69 -19.25 -4.02
C ILE A 597 14.67 -20.16 -2.77
N ARG A 598 15.27 -19.73 -1.65
CA ARG A 598 15.25 -20.50 -0.40
C ARG A 598 13.85 -20.69 0.18
N PHE A 599 12.94 -19.75 -0.06
CA PHE A 599 11.52 -19.86 0.33
C PHE A 599 10.79 -21.01 -0.36
N LEU A 600 11.20 -21.37 -1.58
CA LEU A 600 10.68 -22.55 -2.28
C LEU A 600 11.34 -23.84 -1.79
N GLY A 601 12.46 -23.77 -1.07
CA GLY A 601 13.17 -24.93 -0.52
C GLY A 601 14.09 -25.64 -1.52
N GLU A 602 14.85 -26.61 -1.04
CA GLU A 602 15.66 -27.52 -1.86
C GLU A 602 14.77 -28.57 -2.53
N PHE A 603 13.85 -28.14 -3.41
CA PHE A 603 13.49 -29.03 -4.51
C PHE A 603 14.81 -29.25 -5.24
N GLY A 604 15.39 -30.45 -5.26
CA GLY A 604 16.69 -30.79 -5.86
C GLY A 604 16.77 -30.53 -7.38
N MET A 605 16.53 -29.28 -7.76
CA MET A 605 16.22 -28.74 -9.07
C MET A 605 17.35 -27.80 -9.48
N GLU A 606 17.59 -27.71 -10.78
CA GLU A 606 18.47 -26.68 -11.32
C GLU A 606 17.90 -25.29 -11.00
N THR A 607 18.69 -24.44 -10.36
CA THR A 607 18.31 -23.07 -9.95
C THR A 607 17.72 -22.27 -11.12
N SER A 608 18.21 -22.47 -12.34
CA SER A 608 17.71 -21.85 -13.57
C SER A 608 16.24 -22.19 -13.88
N LYS A 609 15.79 -23.41 -13.59
CA LYS A 609 14.39 -23.81 -13.82
C LYS A 609 13.46 -23.18 -12.79
N VAL A 610 13.84 -23.17 -11.51
CA VAL A 610 13.08 -22.50 -10.45
C VAL A 610 12.99 -21.00 -10.72
N MET A 611 14.07 -20.39 -11.20
CA MET A 611 14.10 -18.99 -11.63
C MET A 611 13.10 -18.68 -12.74
N ASN A 612 13.11 -19.47 -13.82
CA ASN A 612 12.17 -19.30 -14.93
C ASN A 612 10.70 -19.45 -14.48
N ILE A 613 10.44 -20.28 -13.48
CA ILE A 613 9.10 -20.50 -12.92
C ILE A 613 8.66 -19.27 -12.09
N ILE A 614 9.52 -18.75 -11.20
CA ILE A 614 9.21 -17.54 -10.41
C ILE A 614 8.98 -16.35 -11.34
N LEU A 615 9.88 -16.12 -12.30
CA LEU A 615 9.78 -15.03 -13.27
C LEU A 615 8.67 -15.24 -14.31
N GLY A 616 8.11 -16.46 -14.39
CA GLY A 616 6.91 -16.75 -15.17
C GLY A 616 5.65 -16.07 -14.63
N ASN A 617 5.65 -15.64 -13.36
CA ASN A 617 4.56 -14.87 -12.78
C ASN A 617 4.64 -13.40 -13.20
N ALA A 618 3.64 -12.92 -13.95
CA ALA A 618 3.61 -11.57 -14.49
C ALA A 618 3.48 -10.48 -13.41
N LEU A 619 3.18 -10.81 -12.16
CA LEU A 619 3.15 -9.88 -11.03
C LEU A 619 4.55 -9.57 -10.47
N ILE A 620 5.52 -10.47 -10.68
CA ILE A 620 6.88 -10.32 -10.18
C ILE A 620 7.73 -9.62 -11.24
N ARG A 621 8.51 -8.64 -10.82
CA ARG A 621 9.55 -8.01 -11.63
C ARG A 621 10.91 -8.22 -11.00
N GLU A 622 11.88 -8.59 -11.83
CA GLU A 622 13.28 -8.62 -11.45
C GLU A 622 13.95 -7.29 -11.80
N PHE A 623 14.80 -6.81 -10.90
CA PHE A 623 15.66 -5.66 -11.12
C PHE A 623 17.08 -5.98 -10.72
N ASP A 624 18.03 -5.50 -11.51
CA ASP A 624 19.45 -5.52 -11.15
C ASP A 624 19.76 -4.38 -10.18
N SER A 625 20.34 -4.73 -9.04
CA SER A 625 20.91 -3.79 -8.07
C SER A 625 22.42 -3.94 -8.04
N VAL A 626 23.13 -2.94 -7.50
CA VAL A 626 24.60 -2.96 -7.33
C VAL A 626 25.06 -4.23 -6.58
N ASP A 627 24.21 -4.75 -5.69
CA ASP A 627 24.47 -5.93 -4.86
C ASP A 627 23.79 -7.22 -5.38
N GLY A 628 23.30 -7.24 -6.63
CA GLY A 628 22.65 -8.38 -7.30
C GLY A 628 21.12 -8.29 -7.43
N SER A 629 20.52 -9.25 -8.14
CA SER A 629 19.09 -9.29 -8.49
C SER A 629 18.11 -9.23 -7.32
N VAL A 630 17.04 -8.46 -7.48
CA VAL A 630 15.93 -8.37 -6.54
C VAL A 630 14.58 -8.55 -7.20
N LEU A 631 13.61 -8.99 -6.39
CA LEU A 631 12.23 -9.17 -6.78
C LEU A 631 11.33 -8.11 -6.13
N ARG A 632 10.39 -7.60 -6.92
CA ARG A 632 9.33 -6.67 -6.48
C ARG A 632 8.01 -7.02 -7.14
N ILE A 633 6.89 -6.73 -6.48
CA ILE A 633 5.59 -6.65 -7.15
C ILE A 633 5.58 -5.44 -8.10
N ARG A 634 4.86 -5.53 -9.23
CA ARG A 634 4.88 -4.49 -10.28
C ARG A 634 4.61 -3.06 -9.76
N SER A 635 3.81 -2.90 -8.70
CA SER A 635 3.53 -1.62 -8.06
C SER A 635 3.22 -1.72 -6.56
N GLU A 636 3.43 -0.62 -5.81
CA GLU A 636 3.05 -0.52 -4.38
C GLU A 636 1.55 -0.69 -4.17
N LEU A 637 0.72 -0.17 -5.09
CA LEU A 637 -0.74 -0.27 -5.00
C LEU A 637 -1.21 -1.73 -5.12
N GLU A 638 -0.68 -2.48 -6.08
CA GLU A 638 -1.01 -3.90 -6.23
C GLU A 638 -0.50 -4.73 -5.06
N ALA A 639 0.69 -4.41 -4.53
CA ALA A 639 1.20 -5.06 -3.33
C ALA A 639 0.24 -4.86 -2.14
N LYS A 640 -0.24 -3.64 -1.92
CA LYS A 640 -1.25 -3.34 -0.89
C LYS A 640 -2.57 -4.06 -1.17
N MET A 641 -3.03 -4.09 -2.42
CA MET A 641 -4.25 -4.79 -2.80
C MET A 641 -4.18 -6.30 -2.55
N LEU A 642 -3.04 -6.93 -2.85
CA LEU A 642 -2.80 -8.35 -2.60
C LEU A 642 -2.80 -8.66 -1.10
N LEU A 643 -2.14 -7.83 -0.28
CA LEU A 643 -2.09 -8.04 1.17
C LEU A 643 -3.47 -7.93 1.83
N ASN A 644 -4.37 -7.09 1.30
CA ASN A 644 -5.74 -6.98 1.81
C ASN A 644 -6.65 -8.15 1.40
N GLU A 645 -6.33 -8.87 0.32
CA GLU A 645 -7.15 -10.00 -0.14
C GLU A 645 -6.78 -11.32 0.54
N TYR A 646 -5.56 -11.42 1.05
CA TYR A 646 -5.05 -12.61 1.73
C TYR A 646 -5.01 -12.40 3.24
N ASP A 647 -6.17 -12.55 3.89
CA ASP A 647 -6.32 -12.44 5.35
C ASP A 647 -5.67 -13.60 6.15
N GLU A 648 -5.11 -14.60 5.46
CA GLU A 648 -4.50 -15.80 6.06
C GLU A 648 -3.26 -15.50 6.91
N TRP A 649 -2.50 -14.46 6.55
CA TRP A 649 -1.29 -14.06 7.25
C TRP A 649 -1.28 -12.58 7.51
N ASN A 650 -0.98 -12.19 8.74
CA ASN A 650 -0.79 -10.79 9.05
C ASN A 650 0.64 -10.34 8.66
N THR A 651 0.88 -9.02 8.62
CA THR A 651 2.19 -8.47 8.22
C THR A 651 3.37 -8.99 9.07
N ILE A 652 3.17 -9.19 10.37
CA ILE A 652 4.22 -9.69 11.28
C ILE A 652 4.50 -11.17 11.01
N ASP A 653 3.49 -11.99 10.75
CA ASP A 653 3.64 -13.41 10.37
C ASP A 653 4.44 -13.58 9.08
N LEU A 654 4.24 -12.67 8.12
CA LEU A 654 5.00 -12.64 6.87
C LEU A 654 6.46 -12.25 7.13
N ILE A 655 6.72 -11.24 7.97
CA ILE A 655 8.10 -10.87 8.38
C ILE A 655 8.78 -12.02 9.14
N ILE A 656 8.08 -12.70 10.04
CA ILE A 656 8.58 -13.91 10.71
C ILE A 656 8.92 -15.00 9.68
N SER A 657 8.10 -15.15 8.63
CA SER A 657 8.41 -16.07 7.53
C SER A 657 9.70 -15.71 6.82
N ILE A 658 9.95 -14.42 6.60
CA ILE A 658 11.19 -13.93 5.98
C ILE A 658 12.39 -14.23 6.88
N ILE A 659 12.26 -14.01 8.19
CA ILE A 659 13.31 -14.32 9.18
C ILE A 659 13.69 -15.80 9.15
N LYS A 660 12.71 -16.70 9.01
CA LYS A 660 12.94 -18.15 8.95
C LYS A 660 13.77 -18.62 7.75
N HIS A 661 13.84 -17.83 6.67
CA HIS A 661 14.57 -18.15 5.43
C HIS A 661 15.79 -17.24 5.18
N LEU A 662 16.22 -16.49 6.20
CA LEU A 662 17.44 -15.70 6.18
C LEU A 662 18.67 -16.57 5.94
N SER A 663 19.55 -16.14 5.04
CA SER A 663 20.86 -16.76 4.86
C SER A 663 21.74 -16.47 6.08
N PRO A 664 22.51 -17.45 6.57
CA PRO A 664 23.64 -17.24 7.45
C PRO A 664 24.56 -16.14 6.88
N GLY A 665 24.85 -15.10 7.66
CA GLY A 665 25.84 -14.06 7.31
C GLY A 665 25.51 -13.07 6.17
N SER A 666 24.32 -13.08 5.58
CA SER A 666 23.96 -12.09 4.54
C SER A 666 23.59 -10.73 5.14
N ILE A 667 24.52 -9.77 5.09
CA ILE A 667 24.30 -8.40 5.59
C ILE A 667 23.11 -7.73 4.90
N ARG A 668 22.92 -7.97 3.60
CA ARG A 668 21.83 -7.39 2.81
C ARG A 668 20.46 -7.83 3.32
N GLU A 669 20.30 -9.12 3.53
CA GLU A 669 19.04 -9.70 4.01
C GLU A 669 18.75 -9.31 5.47
N GLN A 670 19.79 -9.18 6.29
CA GLN A 670 19.65 -8.66 7.65
C GLN A 670 19.23 -7.18 7.65
N ARG A 671 19.79 -6.35 6.77
CA ARG A 671 19.37 -4.94 6.59
C ARG A 671 17.92 -4.82 6.14
N LEU A 672 17.45 -5.69 5.24
CA LEU A 672 16.04 -5.76 4.85
C LEU A 672 15.14 -5.92 6.09
N ILE A 673 15.45 -6.88 6.96
CA ILE A 673 14.67 -7.10 8.19
C ILE A 673 14.75 -5.90 9.12
N GLN A 674 15.92 -5.29 9.31
CA GLN A 674 16.07 -4.08 10.14
C GLN A 674 15.19 -2.94 9.63
N ASN A 675 15.18 -2.70 8.32
CA ASN A 675 14.39 -1.64 7.70
C ASN A 675 12.90 -1.91 7.83
N LEU A 676 12.45 -3.14 7.53
CA LEU A 676 11.06 -3.53 7.70
C LEU A 676 10.61 -3.32 9.15
N ILE A 677 11.36 -3.83 10.13
CA ILE A 677 11.05 -3.67 11.56
C ILE A 677 11.05 -2.20 11.97
N ARG A 678 12.00 -1.39 11.48
CA ARG A 678 12.05 0.05 11.75
C ARG A 678 10.80 0.77 11.24
N LEU A 679 10.28 0.37 10.07
CA LEU A 679 9.10 0.97 9.46
C LEU A 679 7.80 0.55 10.13
N ILE A 680 7.67 -0.72 10.54
CA ILE A 680 6.46 -1.25 11.19
C ILE A 680 6.43 -1.00 12.71
N GLY A 681 7.60 -0.81 13.30
CA GLY A 681 7.83 -0.81 14.74
C GLY A 681 7.74 0.57 15.40
N PRO A 682 8.15 0.66 16.68
CA PRO A 682 7.91 1.83 17.53
C PRO A 682 8.69 3.09 17.14
N ASN A 683 9.68 3.00 16.26
CA ASN A 683 10.44 4.17 15.80
C ASN A 683 9.67 5.02 14.78
N ASN A 684 8.58 4.48 14.22
CA ASN A 684 7.78 5.17 13.21
C ASN A 684 6.31 5.33 13.65
N ARG A 685 6.07 5.49 14.96
CA ARG A 685 4.74 5.54 15.58
C ARG A 685 3.77 6.50 14.88
N GLU A 686 4.25 7.64 14.39
CA GLU A 686 3.41 8.67 13.76
C GLU A 686 2.98 8.34 12.33
N SER A 687 3.63 7.37 11.68
CA SER A 687 3.32 6.96 10.31
C SER A 687 2.10 6.06 10.22
N GLU A 688 1.26 6.27 9.21
CA GLU A 688 0.15 5.36 8.85
C GLU A 688 0.62 3.95 8.49
N ARG A 689 1.91 3.78 8.16
CA ARG A 689 2.52 2.47 7.85
C ARG A 689 2.91 1.68 9.10
N SER A 690 2.94 2.30 10.29
CA SER A 690 3.33 1.64 11.52
C SER A 690 2.18 0.82 12.09
N VAL A 691 2.37 -0.50 12.20
CA VAL A 691 1.40 -1.40 12.86
C VAL A 691 1.52 -1.36 14.39
N TRP A 692 2.55 -0.74 14.95
CA TRP A 692 2.79 -0.65 16.41
C TRP A 692 1.60 -0.08 17.22
N LYS A 693 0.84 0.86 16.65
CA LYS A 693 -0.33 1.49 17.30
C LYS A 693 -1.55 0.57 17.37
N GLN A 694 -1.59 -0.49 16.56
CA GLN A 694 -2.77 -1.35 16.45
C GLN A 694 -2.68 -2.46 17.51
N ASP A 695 -3.62 -2.46 18.46
CA ASP A 695 -3.58 -3.38 19.61
C ASP A 695 -3.57 -4.85 19.22
N LYS A 696 -4.25 -5.20 18.11
CA LYS A 696 -4.26 -6.55 17.51
C LYS A 696 -2.85 -7.12 17.28
N TYR A 697 -1.86 -6.26 17.01
CA TYR A 697 -0.50 -6.67 16.61
C TYR A 697 0.49 -6.69 17.78
N PHE A 698 0.14 -6.16 18.95
CA PHE A 698 1.09 -6.00 20.06
C PHE A 698 1.66 -7.35 20.56
N SER A 699 0.79 -8.35 20.74
CA SER A 699 1.20 -9.70 21.15
C SER A 699 2.11 -10.40 20.11
N GLN A 700 2.00 -10.03 18.84
CA GLN A 700 2.78 -10.60 17.75
C GLN A 700 4.20 -10.05 17.70
N PHE A 701 4.43 -8.82 18.17
CA PHE A 701 5.79 -8.29 18.35
C PHE A 701 6.61 -9.13 19.35
N MET A 702 5.96 -9.75 20.35
CA MET A 702 6.64 -10.69 21.26
C MET A 702 7.07 -11.97 20.54
N VAL A 703 6.25 -12.47 19.61
CA VAL A 703 6.62 -13.62 18.77
C VAL A 703 7.78 -13.27 17.84
N LEU A 704 7.76 -12.06 17.27
CA LEU A 704 8.84 -11.55 16.42
C LEU A 704 10.18 -11.49 17.19
N VAL A 705 10.18 -10.98 18.42
CA VAL A 705 11.38 -10.96 19.29
C VAL A 705 11.89 -12.38 19.56
N LYS A 706 10.99 -13.34 19.84
CA LYS A 706 11.37 -14.73 20.04
C LYS A 706 12.01 -15.36 18.81
N GLU A 707 11.50 -15.07 17.62
CA GLU A 707 12.04 -15.59 16.35
C GLU A 707 13.41 -14.95 16.01
N LEU A 708 13.61 -13.66 16.29
CA LEU A 708 14.92 -13.01 16.21
C LEU A 708 15.95 -13.68 17.14
N ARG A 709 15.53 -14.02 18.37
CA ARG A 709 16.37 -14.74 19.33
C ARG A 709 16.76 -16.13 18.82
N ILE A 710 15.81 -16.90 18.30
CA ILE A 710 16.06 -18.23 17.73
C ILE A 710 17.06 -18.15 16.56
N TYR A 711 16.93 -17.15 15.69
CA TYR A 711 17.88 -16.94 14.60
C TYR A 711 19.28 -16.64 15.12
N ARG A 712 19.41 -15.75 16.12
CA ARG A 712 20.69 -15.41 16.75
C ARG A 712 21.37 -16.63 17.39
N GLU A 713 20.61 -17.43 18.14
CA GLU A 713 21.13 -18.62 18.84
C GLU A 713 21.62 -19.72 17.88
N LYS A 714 21.03 -19.83 16.69
CA LYS A 714 21.46 -20.80 15.66
C LYS A 714 22.77 -20.43 14.96
N GLU A 715 23.01 -19.15 14.74
CA GLU A 715 24.14 -18.66 13.94
C GLU A 715 25.45 -18.52 14.73
N ASP A 716 25.39 -18.53 16.07
CA ASP A 716 26.53 -18.37 17.00
C ASP A 716 27.46 -17.18 16.68
N LYS A 717 26.95 -16.18 15.93
CA LYS A 717 27.71 -15.04 15.40
C LYS A 717 26.94 -13.73 15.49
N ASN A 718 27.72 -12.65 15.56
CA ASN A 718 27.29 -11.26 15.60
C ASN A 718 26.39 -10.88 14.44
N THR A 719 25.09 -10.88 14.72
CA THR A 719 24.08 -10.42 13.78
C THR A 719 23.72 -8.96 14.13
N PRO A 720 23.76 -8.02 13.16
CA PRO A 720 23.17 -6.69 13.29
C PRO A 720 21.73 -6.69 13.84
N LEU A 721 21.02 -7.80 13.69
CA LEU A 721 19.68 -8.04 14.25
C LEU A 721 19.64 -8.06 15.77
N LEU A 722 20.75 -8.27 16.48
CA LEU A 722 20.81 -8.20 17.95
C LEU A 722 20.35 -6.83 18.46
N LEU A 723 20.79 -5.74 17.83
CA LEU A 723 20.36 -4.38 18.19
C LEU A 723 18.85 -4.22 18.03
N THR A 724 18.28 -4.86 17.00
CA THR A 724 16.83 -4.84 16.74
C THR A 724 16.06 -5.68 17.77
N GLU A 725 16.58 -6.86 18.16
CA GLU A 725 16.04 -7.68 19.26
C GLU A 725 16.01 -6.88 20.58
N ILE A 726 17.13 -6.25 20.93
CA ILE A 726 17.27 -5.43 22.14
C ILE A 726 16.27 -4.28 22.12
N MET A 727 16.28 -3.48 21.06
CA MET A 727 15.47 -2.27 20.94
C MET A 727 13.96 -2.57 20.97
N LEU A 728 13.51 -3.62 20.28
CA LEU A 728 12.11 -4.07 20.35
C LEU A 728 11.74 -4.56 21.74
N THR A 729 12.55 -5.43 22.36
CA THR A 729 12.30 -5.95 23.70
C THR A 729 12.15 -4.81 24.71
N ARG A 730 13.08 -3.85 24.63
CA ARG A 730 13.10 -2.64 25.44
C ARG A 730 11.79 -1.88 25.32
N GLU A 731 11.34 -1.57 24.10
CA GLU A 731 10.10 -0.82 23.85
C GLU A 731 8.84 -1.58 24.26
N ILE A 732 8.76 -2.89 24.02
CA ILE A 732 7.60 -3.70 24.43
C ILE A 732 7.45 -3.69 25.96
N CYS A 733 8.56 -3.84 26.69
CA CYS A 733 8.53 -3.81 28.16
C CYS A 733 8.17 -2.43 28.74
N SER A 734 8.28 -1.35 27.98
CA SER A 734 7.92 0.01 28.42
C SER A 734 6.55 0.47 27.95
N ASP A 735 5.86 -0.34 27.13
CA ASP A 735 4.54 -0.03 26.66
C ASP A 735 3.48 -0.34 27.73
N ARG A 736 2.45 0.50 27.83
CA ARG A 736 1.36 0.32 28.81
C ARG A 736 0.53 -0.93 28.54
N ARG A 737 0.59 -1.46 27.32
CA ARG A 737 -0.11 -2.68 26.87
C ARG A 737 0.55 -3.97 27.35
N TRP A 738 1.61 -3.89 28.15
CA TRP A 738 2.22 -5.08 28.77
C TRP A 738 1.23 -5.75 29.75
N GLU A 739 0.75 -6.94 29.40
CA GLU A 739 -0.26 -7.69 30.18
C GLU A 739 0.33 -8.64 31.23
N LYS A 740 1.64 -8.95 31.17
CA LYS A 740 2.29 -9.90 32.08
C LYS A 740 2.70 -9.27 33.41
N SER A 741 3.12 -10.10 34.38
CA SER A 741 3.60 -9.61 35.68
C SER A 741 4.86 -8.73 35.54
N GLU A 742 5.12 -7.91 36.56
CA GLU A 742 6.40 -7.17 36.67
C GLU A 742 7.60 -8.13 36.77
N ASP A 743 7.45 -9.29 37.43
CA ASP A 743 8.50 -10.31 37.52
C ASP A 743 8.88 -10.87 36.14
N ASP A 744 7.89 -11.12 35.27
CA ASP A 744 8.13 -11.56 33.88
C ASP A 744 8.88 -10.48 33.09
N ARG A 745 8.56 -9.20 33.36
CA ARG A 745 9.22 -8.05 32.72
C ARG A 745 10.68 -7.95 33.15
N ILE A 746 10.94 -8.03 34.46
CA ILE A 746 12.29 -8.01 35.04
C ILE A 746 13.10 -9.18 34.52
N THR A 747 12.50 -10.37 34.43
CA THR A 747 13.17 -11.58 33.90
C THR A 747 13.59 -11.39 32.44
N LEU A 748 12.69 -10.88 31.59
CA LEU A 748 12.98 -10.66 30.18
C LEU A 748 14.05 -9.58 29.97
N LEU A 749 13.95 -8.46 30.70
CA LEU A 749 14.94 -7.39 30.68
C LEU A 749 16.31 -7.86 31.17
N SER A 750 16.35 -8.68 32.22
CA SER A 750 17.61 -9.26 32.75
C SER A 750 18.28 -10.18 31.74
N GLN A 751 17.51 -11.04 31.05
CA GLN A 751 18.04 -11.95 30.03
C GLN A 751 18.69 -11.18 28.86
N ILE A 752 18.02 -10.15 28.35
CA ILE A 752 18.53 -9.37 27.22
C ILE A 752 19.68 -8.46 27.65
N HIS A 753 19.67 -7.96 28.89
CA HIS A 753 20.77 -7.20 29.48
C HIS A 753 22.06 -8.03 29.58
N GLU A 754 21.99 -9.25 30.11
CA GLU A 754 23.15 -10.15 30.20
C GLU A 754 23.63 -10.58 28.82
N THR A 755 22.73 -10.73 27.84
CA THR A 755 23.10 -10.98 26.44
C THR A 755 23.92 -9.82 25.87
N ALA A 756 23.43 -8.59 25.98
CA ALA A 756 24.13 -7.40 25.51
C ALA A 756 25.50 -7.21 26.21
N LYS A 757 25.56 -7.46 27.52
CA LYS A 757 26.78 -7.41 28.33
C LYS A 757 27.80 -8.46 27.90
N THR A 758 27.37 -9.68 27.60
CA THR A 758 28.24 -10.75 27.10
C THR A 758 28.82 -10.40 25.74
N GLU A 759 28.02 -9.80 24.87
CA GLU A 759 28.48 -9.39 23.53
C GLU A 759 29.46 -8.21 23.60
N ILE A 760 29.20 -7.22 24.45
CA ILE A 760 30.16 -6.14 24.73
C ILE A 760 31.49 -6.72 25.24
N LYS A 761 31.46 -7.74 26.12
CA LYS A 761 32.66 -8.41 26.63
C LYS A 761 33.46 -9.11 25.52
N ARG A 762 32.80 -9.79 24.59
CA ARG A 762 33.45 -10.46 23.44
C ARG A 762 34.24 -9.48 22.58
N HIS A 763 33.74 -8.25 22.44
CA HIS A 763 34.33 -7.19 21.62
C HIS A 763 35.23 -6.21 22.38
N GLN A 764 35.62 -6.50 23.63
CA GLN A 764 36.43 -5.57 24.43
C GLN A 764 37.79 -5.23 23.82
N SER A 765 38.38 -6.14 23.05
CA SER A 765 39.67 -5.96 22.39
C SER A 765 39.59 -5.23 21.04
N GLU A 766 38.39 -5.06 20.49
CA GLU A 766 38.19 -4.40 19.20
C GLU A 766 38.17 -2.87 19.33
N LYS A 767 38.56 -2.19 18.25
CA LYS A 767 38.40 -0.72 18.16
C LYS A 767 36.91 -0.38 18.16
N MET A 768 36.57 0.70 18.87
CA MET A 768 35.20 1.20 18.93
C MET A 768 34.68 1.47 17.50
N ASN A 769 33.58 0.81 17.13
CA ASN A 769 32.91 0.94 15.85
C ASN A 769 31.43 1.31 16.08
N ARG A 770 30.69 1.65 15.01
CA ARG A 770 29.30 2.10 15.15
C ARG A 770 28.34 1.03 15.68
N PHE A 771 28.61 -0.24 15.44
CA PHE A 771 27.80 -1.32 16.00
C PHE A 771 28.00 -1.40 17.53
N LEU A 772 29.25 -1.34 17.99
CA LEU A 772 29.59 -1.36 19.41
C LEU A 772 29.09 -0.12 20.14
N SER A 773 29.17 1.06 19.52
CA SER A 773 28.61 2.30 20.11
C SER A 773 27.10 2.15 20.34
N ASN A 774 26.35 1.74 19.30
CA ASN A 774 24.92 1.51 19.41
C ASN A 774 24.58 0.43 20.45
N LEU A 775 25.38 -0.63 20.54
CA LEU A 775 25.20 -1.69 21.53
C LEU A 775 25.41 -1.19 22.96
N HIS A 776 26.43 -0.35 23.18
CA HIS A 776 26.67 0.29 24.47
C HIS A 776 25.51 1.20 24.88
N VAL A 777 24.97 1.99 23.94
CA VAL A 777 23.83 2.88 24.16
C VAL A 777 22.57 2.09 24.50
N GLU A 778 22.26 1.06 23.72
CA GLU A 778 21.11 0.18 23.98
C GLU A 778 21.25 -0.58 25.32
N TRP A 779 22.46 -1.04 25.65
CA TRP A 779 22.76 -1.63 26.96
C TRP A 779 22.52 -0.63 28.11
N ALA A 780 22.90 0.64 27.95
CA ALA A 780 22.68 1.67 28.95
C ALA A 780 21.17 1.92 29.16
N HIS A 781 20.40 2.04 28.07
CA HIS A 781 18.95 2.19 28.17
C HIS A 781 18.25 0.97 28.80
N LEU A 782 18.70 -0.26 28.48
CA LEU A 782 18.24 -1.47 29.16
C LEU A 782 18.53 -1.42 30.66
N SER A 783 19.75 -1.01 31.03
CA SER A 783 20.16 -0.89 32.43
C SER A 783 19.27 0.12 33.17
N ILE A 784 19.04 1.30 32.60
CA ILE A 784 18.17 2.32 33.21
C ILE A 784 16.75 1.78 33.44
N ARG A 785 16.21 1.01 32.49
CA ARG A 785 14.86 0.41 32.63
C ARG A 785 14.83 -0.70 33.67
N LEU A 786 15.80 -1.60 33.67
CA LEU A 786 15.88 -2.71 34.63
C LEU A 786 15.94 -2.19 36.07
N TYR A 787 16.81 -1.22 36.35
CA TYR A 787 17.00 -0.65 37.68
C TYR A 787 15.85 0.29 38.12
N ARG A 788 14.98 0.71 37.20
CA ARG A 788 13.72 1.37 37.54
C ARG A 788 12.66 0.38 38.02
N SER A 789 12.67 -0.83 37.45
CA SER A 789 11.72 -1.89 37.79
C SER A 789 12.15 -2.72 39.00
N ASP A 790 13.45 -2.83 39.26
CA ASP A 790 13.99 -3.59 40.39
C ASP A 790 14.60 -2.65 41.45
N GLU A 791 13.87 -2.46 42.55
CA GLU A 791 14.29 -1.59 43.66
C GLU A 791 15.48 -2.15 44.46
N THR A 792 15.85 -3.42 44.27
CA THR A 792 16.96 -4.06 45.01
C THR A 792 18.34 -3.68 44.47
N LEU A 793 18.40 -3.14 43.26
CA LEU A 793 19.66 -2.82 42.58
C LEU A 793 20.19 -1.42 42.95
N SER A 794 21.51 -1.31 43.16
CA SER A 794 22.17 -0.05 43.51
C SER A 794 22.17 0.95 42.35
N LYS A 795 21.52 2.11 42.55
CA LYS A 795 21.51 3.23 41.60
C LYS A 795 22.89 3.86 41.41
N GLU A 796 23.75 3.79 42.42
CA GLU A 796 25.14 4.27 42.34
C GLU A 796 25.97 3.41 41.39
N GLU A 797 25.89 2.08 41.54
CA GLU A 797 26.62 1.14 40.68
C GLU A 797 26.14 1.22 39.22
N LEU A 798 24.83 1.40 39.02
CA LEU A 798 24.26 1.69 37.70
C LEU A 798 24.90 2.93 37.09
N PHE A 799 24.83 4.06 37.79
CA PHE A 799 25.32 5.33 37.26
C PHE A 799 26.81 5.25 36.94
N LYS A 800 27.61 4.66 37.83
CA LYS A 800 29.05 4.47 37.59
C LYS A 800 29.32 3.62 36.34
N SER A 801 28.61 2.50 36.16
CA SER A 801 28.80 1.63 35.00
C SER A 801 28.32 2.25 33.69
N VAL A 802 27.21 2.99 33.70
CA VAL A 802 26.71 3.72 32.54
C VAL A 802 27.65 4.87 32.19
N LYS A 803 28.11 5.65 33.17
CA LYS A 803 29.06 6.75 32.99
C LYS A 803 30.32 6.28 32.26
N GLU A 804 31.01 5.26 32.77
CA GLU A 804 32.25 4.76 32.18
C GLU A 804 32.09 4.36 30.71
N LYS A 805 31.00 3.67 30.37
CA LYS A 805 30.74 3.21 29.00
C LYS A 805 30.28 4.33 28.07
N MET A 806 29.43 5.25 28.55
CA MET A 806 28.95 6.38 27.75
C MET A 806 30.07 7.39 27.51
N GLU A 807 30.93 7.67 28.49
CA GLU A 807 32.14 8.49 28.30
C GLU A 807 33.04 7.89 27.22
N LYS A 808 33.22 6.56 27.22
CA LYS A 808 33.95 5.88 26.15
C LYS A 808 33.27 6.08 24.80
N VAL A 809 31.96 5.93 24.69
CA VAL A 809 31.24 6.13 23.40
C VAL A 809 31.36 7.58 22.93
N ILE A 810 31.10 8.55 23.81
CA ILE A 810 31.15 9.99 23.52
C ILE A 810 32.56 10.41 23.09
N HIS A 811 33.60 9.83 23.69
CA HIS A 811 34.98 10.10 23.29
C HIS A 811 35.26 9.72 21.82
N TYR A 812 34.75 8.59 21.34
CA TYR A 812 34.94 8.15 19.95
C TYR A 812 33.91 8.74 18.97
N TYR A 813 32.68 8.99 19.43
CA TYR A 813 31.54 9.48 18.64
C TYR A 813 30.85 10.64 19.37
N PRO A 814 31.47 11.83 19.42
CA PRO A 814 30.93 12.98 20.16
C PRO A 814 29.61 13.51 19.57
N GLU A 815 29.26 13.12 18.35
CA GLU A 815 27.98 13.46 17.70
C GLU A 815 26.80 12.55 18.10
N ASP A 816 27.04 11.47 18.85
CA ASP A 816 25.99 10.51 19.22
C ASP A 816 25.13 11.01 20.39
N ASN A 817 24.12 11.85 20.08
CA ASN A 817 23.19 12.42 21.07
C ASN A 817 22.47 11.35 21.93
N TYR A 818 22.31 10.10 21.45
CA TYR A 818 21.68 9.04 22.26
C TYR A 818 22.56 8.59 23.42
N ALA A 819 23.88 8.61 23.26
CA ALA A 819 24.83 8.30 24.33
C ALA A 819 24.74 9.34 25.46
N TYR A 820 24.64 10.62 25.12
CA TYR A 820 24.43 11.68 26.11
C TYR A 820 23.07 11.53 26.80
N ALA A 821 22.00 11.25 26.07
CA ALA A 821 20.68 11.04 26.65
C ALA A 821 20.65 9.86 27.64
N ALA A 822 21.31 8.75 27.31
CA ALA A 822 21.43 7.60 28.22
C ALA A 822 22.23 7.96 29.49
N TYR A 823 23.34 8.69 29.35
CA TYR A 823 24.12 9.19 30.49
C TYR A 823 23.27 10.09 31.42
N LEU A 824 22.55 11.05 30.85
CA LEU A 824 21.72 11.98 31.61
C LEU A 824 20.55 11.29 32.31
N TRP A 825 19.83 10.38 31.62
CA TRP A 825 18.74 9.64 32.25
C TRP A 825 19.23 8.81 33.45
N ALA A 826 20.36 8.12 33.32
CA ALA A 826 20.97 7.41 34.46
C ALA A 826 21.34 8.37 35.60
N GLY A 827 21.87 9.53 35.24
CA GLY A 827 22.22 10.60 36.17
C GLY A 827 21.03 11.16 36.95
N VAL A 828 19.92 11.46 36.28
CA VAL A 828 18.67 11.95 36.89
C VAL A 828 18.16 10.97 37.95
N HIS A 829 18.17 9.67 37.65
CA HIS A 829 17.74 8.64 38.59
C HIS A 829 18.65 8.53 39.82
N TYR A 830 19.96 8.68 39.64
CA TYR A 830 20.92 8.67 40.74
C TYR A 830 20.81 9.93 41.61
N VAL A 831 20.75 11.12 41.01
CA VAL A 831 20.57 12.40 41.73
C VAL A 831 19.30 12.42 42.56
N LYS A 832 18.20 11.86 42.05
CA LYS A 832 16.95 11.71 42.81
C LYS A 832 17.08 10.82 44.05
N SER A 833 18.03 9.89 44.06
CA SER A 833 18.27 8.99 45.20
C SER A 833 19.19 9.57 46.28
N LEU A 834 19.96 10.60 45.96
CA LEU A 834 20.84 11.25 46.93
C LEU A 834 20.03 12.07 47.95
N SER A 835 20.55 12.18 49.16
CA SER A 835 20.00 13.03 50.22
C SER A 835 20.72 14.37 50.32
N ASP A 836 22.04 14.38 50.10
CA ASP A 836 22.87 15.59 50.16
C ASP A 836 22.53 16.55 48.99
N ALA A 837 22.34 17.82 49.31
CA ALA A 837 22.06 18.86 48.33
C ALA A 837 23.32 19.26 47.54
N ASP A 838 24.50 19.23 48.16
CA ASP A 838 25.74 19.68 47.53
C ASP A 838 26.24 18.65 46.51
N GLU A 839 26.17 17.36 46.85
CA GLU A 839 26.47 16.27 45.90
C GLU A 839 25.53 16.31 44.68
N LYS A 840 24.25 16.64 44.88
CA LYS A 840 23.30 16.83 43.77
C LYS A 840 23.72 17.99 42.88
N MET A 841 24.11 19.12 43.46
CA MET A 841 24.53 20.28 42.70
C MET A 841 25.81 20.03 41.91
N GLU A 842 26.78 19.32 42.47
CA GLU A 842 28.01 18.94 41.75
C GLU A 842 27.70 18.02 40.55
N LEU A 843 26.79 17.06 40.72
CA LEU A 843 26.37 16.19 39.62
C LEU A 843 25.60 16.95 38.55
N LEU A 844 24.69 17.85 38.94
CA LEU A 844 23.93 18.68 38.02
C LEU A 844 24.83 19.62 37.22
N GLU A 845 25.87 20.22 37.84
CA GLU A 845 26.91 20.98 37.14
C GLU A 845 27.53 20.15 36.00
N GLY A 846 27.90 18.89 36.30
CA GLY A 846 28.40 17.95 35.30
C GLY A 846 27.38 17.66 34.20
N PHE A 847 26.13 17.35 34.54
CA PHE A 847 25.08 17.05 33.56
C PHE A 847 24.81 18.19 32.59
N TYR A 848 24.75 19.41 33.11
CA TYR A 848 24.58 20.59 32.28
C TYR A 848 25.77 20.85 31.36
N HIS A 849 27.00 20.56 31.82
CA HIS A 849 28.15 20.59 30.92
C HIS A 849 27.98 19.63 29.73
N TYR A 850 27.54 18.39 29.96
CA TYR A 850 27.26 17.42 28.89
C TYR A 850 26.12 17.86 27.97
N ILE A 851 25.11 18.55 28.48
CA ILE A 851 24.02 19.14 27.68
C ILE A 851 24.56 20.19 26.71
N ASP A 852 25.43 21.07 27.18
CA ASP A 852 25.99 22.15 26.36
C ASP A 852 26.82 21.60 25.17
N LEU A 853 27.46 20.44 25.38
CA LEU A 853 28.25 19.73 24.38
C LEU A 853 27.41 19.04 23.28
N MET A 854 26.11 18.76 23.52
CA MET A 854 25.28 18.08 22.52
C MET A 854 25.10 18.90 21.24
N SER A 855 25.04 18.20 20.10
CA SER A 855 24.88 18.82 18.77
C SER A 855 23.42 19.22 18.50
N TYR A 856 23.18 20.40 17.91
CA TYR A 856 21.85 20.82 17.45
C TYR A 856 21.46 20.02 16.20
N GLY A 857 20.30 19.36 16.21
CA GLY A 857 19.77 18.72 15.01
C GLY A 857 18.74 17.62 15.23
N ASP A 858 18.74 16.96 16.39
CA ASP A 858 17.74 15.95 16.71
C ASP A 858 17.20 16.16 18.12
N LYS A 859 15.87 16.03 18.23
CA LYS A 859 15.04 16.21 19.42
C LYS A 859 15.86 16.04 20.71
N ARG A 860 16.25 17.17 21.35
CA ARG A 860 16.55 17.12 22.78
C ARG A 860 15.35 16.42 23.39
N ASP A 861 15.56 15.38 24.16
CA ASP A 861 14.45 14.77 24.89
C ASP A 861 14.02 15.83 25.91
N GLU A 862 13.07 16.68 25.52
CA GLU A 862 12.62 17.85 26.29
C GLU A 862 12.21 17.44 27.71
N ASN A 863 11.79 16.18 27.87
CA ASN A 863 11.51 15.56 29.15
C ASN A 863 12.74 15.49 30.07
N ILE A 864 13.93 15.17 29.55
CA ILE A 864 15.17 15.12 30.36
C ILE A 864 15.53 16.51 30.87
N LEU A 865 15.48 17.51 29.99
CA LEU A 865 15.80 18.89 30.34
C LEU A 865 14.83 19.42 31.40
N GLY A 866 13.51 19.22 31.19
CA GLY A 866 12.51 19.61 32.16
C GLY A 866 12.69 18.94 33.53
N GLU A 867 13.09 17.66 33.56
CA GLU A 867 13.39 16.94 34.82
C GLU A 867 14.66 17.47 35.52
N LEU A 868 15.71 17.82 34.77
CA LEU A 868 16.93 18.40 35.32
C LEU A 868 16.73 19.84 35.80
N ASP A 869 15.98 20.64 35.05
CA ASP A 869 15.60 22.01 35.43
C ASP A 869 14.74 21.98 36.71
N ALA A 870 13.75 21.08 36.79
CA ALA A 870 12.94 20.89 38.00
C ALA A 870 13.78 20.46 39.22
N LEU A 871 14.79 19.60 39.02
CA LEU A 871 15.73 19.22 40.07
C LEU A 871 16.59 20.41 40.52
N ALA A 872 17.12 21.20 39.58
CA ALA A 872 17.91 22.39 39.89
C ALA A 872 17.08 23.45 40.63
N ASP A 873 15.86 23.71 40.18
CA ASP A 873 14.91 24.64 40.80
C ASP A 873 14.54 24.21 42.23
N SER A 874 14.37 22.89 42.46
CA SER A 874 14.06 22.35 43.79
C SER A 874 15.16 22.59 44.83
N LEU A 875 16.41 22.77 44.37
CA LEU A 875 17.58 22.97 45.22
C LEU A 875 17.86 24.46 45.50
N ASN A 876 17.12 25.39 44.88
CA ASN A 876 17.10 26.84 45.13
C ASN A 876 18.45 27.48 45.55
N MET A 877 19.18 28.03 44.57
CA MET A 877 20.45 28.73 44.80
C MET A 877 20.22 30.12 45.42
N ASN A 878 20.22 30.19 46.76
CA ASN A 878 20.17 31.45 47.49
C ASN A 878 21.58 32.00 47.80
N GLU A 879 21.66 33.27 48.22
CA GLU A 879 22.93 33.96 48.47
C GLU A 879 23.75 33.29 49.59
N ASP A 880 23.07 32.64 50.56
CA ASP A 880 23.73 31.93 51.66
C ASP A 880 24.43 30.65 51.18
N ARG A 881 23.77 29.84 50.32
CA ARG A 881 24.39 28.67 49.69
C ARG A 881 25.49 29.03 48.71
N PHE A 882 25.34 30.13 47.99
CA PHE A 882 26.42 30.66 47.14
C PHE A 882 27.68 30.96 47.97
N LYS A 883 27.53 31.71 49.07
CA LYS A 883 28.64 32.03 49.96
C LYS A 883 29.27 30.78 50.59
N GLN A 884 28.44 29.83 51.01
CA GLN A 884 28.89 28.56 51.57
C GLN A 884 29.70 27.75 50.55
N SER A 885 29.18 27.59 49.32
CA SER A 885 29.87 26.88 48.24
C SER A 885 31.25 27.47 47.95
N VAL A 886 31.37 28.81 47.92
CA VAL A 886 32.65 29.48 47.69
C VAL A 886 33.60 29.29 48.88
N GLN A 887 33.11 29.38 50.13
CA GLN A 887 33.92 29.15 51.34
C GLN A 887 34.49 27.73 51.41
N GLU A 888 33.73 26.75 50.91
CA GLU A 888 34.13 25.35 50.85
C GLU A 888 34.97 25.01 49.61
N GLY A 889 35.25 25.98 48.73
CA GLY A 889 36.03 25.78 47.51
C GLY A 889 35.28 24.99 46.42
N ARG A 890 33.95 24.93 46.47
CA ARG A 890 33.11 24.18 45.52
C ARG A 890 32.63 25.08 44.37
N SER A 891 32.67 24.57 43.15
CA SER A 891 32.37 25.32 41.90
C SER A 891 30.89 25.53 41.61
N HIS A 892 30.02 24.63 42.09
CA HIS A 892 28.61 24.62 41.69
C HIS A 892 27.90 25.95 41.99
N GLY A 893 28.26 26.64 43.07
CA GLY A 893 27.71 27.96 43.37
C GLY A 893 27.99 29.01 42.28
N ILE A 894 29.23 29.06 41.79
CA ILE A 894 29.66 29.96 40.71
C ILE A 894 28.99 29.54 39.39
N TYR A 895 28.97 28.23 39.11
CA TYR A 895 28.37 27.67 37.90
C TYR A 895 26.89 28.05 37.75
N PHE A 896 26.06 27.78 38.77
CA PHE A 896 24.63 28.07 38.70
C PHE A 896 24.32 29.56 38.69
N ARG A 897 25.14 30.40 39.34
CA ARG A 897 25.00 31.85 39.26
C ARG A 897 25.28 32.37 37.85
N ALA A 898 26.32 31.86 37.19
CA ALA A 898 26.59 32.16 35.78
C ALA A 898 25.48 31.64 34.85
N ARG A 899 24.94 30.45 35.12
CA ARG A 899 23.78 29.90 34.39
C ARG A 899 22.52 30.75 34.55
N GLY A 900 22.30 31.32 35.73
CA GLY A 900 21.24 32.31 35.97
C GLY A 900 21.38 33.57 35.11
N LEU A 901 22.62 34.04 34.87
CA LEU A 901 22.89 35.18 33.98
C LEU A 901 22.68 34.84 32.49
N ILE A 902 22.93 33.59 32.10
CA ILE A 902 22.60 33.07 30.77
C ILE A 902 21.07 33.12 30.54
N GLY A 903 20.29 32.70 31.54
CA GLY A 903 18.82 32.75 31.55
C GLY A 903 18.14 31.67 30.70
N SER A 904 16.80 31.63 30.72
CA SER A 904 15.95 30.71 29.95
C SER A 904 14.92 31.46 29.08
N GLY A 905 14.53 30.89 27.93
CA GLY A 905 13.53 31.47 27.00
C GLY A 905 14.09 32.32 25.84
N GLU A 906 13.25 33.14 25.20
CA GLU A 906 13.58 33.94 24.00
C GLU A 906 14.70 34.98 24.22
N ASN A 907 14.95 35.39 25.46
CA ASN A 907 16.03 36.32 25.85
C ASN A 907 17.27 35.62 26.44
N SER A 908 17.38 34.29 26.32
CA SER A 908 18.53 33.53 26.83
C SER A 908 19.79 33.74 25.98
N LEU A 909 20.96 33.71 26.62
CA LEU A 909 22.24 33.79 25.93
C LEU A 909 22.54 32.43 25.27
N ASN A 910 22.42 32.34 23.94
CA ASN A 910 22.82 31.14 23.21
C ASN A 910 24.27 31.23 22.72
N PHE A 911 25.16 30.38 23.25
CA PHE A 911 26.57 30.40 22.88
C PHE A 911 26.85 30.02 21.40
N LYS A 912 25.85 29.50 20.69
CA LYS A 912 25.96 29.05 19.30
C LYS A 912 25.36 30.03 18.28
N GLU A 913 24.87 31.18 18.72
CA GLU A 913 24.30 32.24 17.86
C GLU A 913 25.11 33.54 17.95
N SER A 914 24.99 34.39 16.94
CA SER A 914 25.65 35.72 16.93
C SER A 914 24.93 36.69 17.87
N LEU A 915 25.70 37.56 18.53
CA LEU A 915 25.17 38.43 19.59
C LEU A 915 24.27 39.55 19.06
N ASP A 916 23.14 39.77 19.73
CA ASP A 916 22.43 41.04 19.73
C ASP A 916 23.03 42.03 20.76
N LYS A 917 22.61 43.30 20.76
CA LYS A 917 23.19 44.33 21.64
C LYS A 917 23.02 44.04 23.14
N ASN A 918 21.96 43.33 23.54
CA ASN A 918 21.70 42.98 24.94
C ASN A 918 22.56 41.79 25.42
N SER A 919 22.83 40.82 24.54
CA SER A 919 23.61 39.63 24.86
C SER A 919 25.08 39.94 25.18
N LYS A 920 25.65 41.01 24.61
CA LYS A 920 27.03 41.43 24.91
C LYS A 920 27.24 41.92 26.35
N SER A 921 26.22 42.54 26.97
CA SER A 921 26.28 42.96 28.38
C SER A 921 26.30 41.74 29.30
N LYS A 922 25.47 40.72 29.01
CA LYS A 922 25.42 39.47 29.77
C LYS A 922 26.74 38.70 29.70
N CYS A 923 27.39 38.62 28.53
CA CYS A 923 28.71 38.01 28.42
C CYS A 923 29.73 38.70 29.33
N LYS A 924 29.69 40.04 29.42
CA LYS A 924 30.57 40.81 30.29
C LYS A 924 30.30 40.53 31.76
N GLU A 925 29.04 40.49 32.18
CA GLU A 925 28.66 40.15 33.57
C GLU A 925 29.13 38.75 33.97
N ILE A 926 29.05 37.77 33.06
CA ILE A 926 29.56 36.41 33.28
C ILE A 926 31.08 36.39 33.43
N ILE A 927 31.80 37.13 32.58
CA ILE A 927 33.27 37.24 32.64
C ILE A 927 33.68 37.92 33.95
N ASP A 928 33.07 39.06 34.29
CA ASP A 928 33.35 39.81 35.53
C ASP A 928 33.09 38.95 36.78
N LEU A 929 32.05 38.10 36.76
CA LEU A 929 31.78 37.13 37.83
C LEU A 929 32.89 36.07 37.91
N MET A 930 33.21 35.40 36.80
CA MET A 930 34.13 34.26 36.81
C MET A 930 35.60 34.65 36.99
N GLU A 931 35.99 35.87 36.62
CA GLU A 931 37.34 36.40 36.78
C GLU A 931 37.55 37.16 38.11
N HIS A 932 36.52 37.23 38.96
CA HIS A 932 36.68 37.84 40.28
C HIS A 932 37.78 37.11 41.08
N ALA A 933 38.63 37.86 41.78
CA ALA A 933 39.83 37.34 42.44
C ALA A 933 39.54 36.17 43.41
N ASP A 934 38.40 36.22 44.08
CA ASP A 934 37.96 35.18 45.03
C ASP A 934 37.44 33.91 44.34
N TYR A 935 37.03 33.96 43.07
CA TYR A 935 36.31 32.89 42.38
C TYR A 935 37.17 32.24 41.27
N TYR A 936 38.05 33.02 40.64
CA TYR A 936 38.86 32.59 39.50
C TYR A 936 39.68 31.30 39.76
N PRO A 937 40.33 31.10 40.93
CA PRO A 937 41.04 29.85 41.21
C PRO A 937 40.12 28.62 41.18
N ILE A 938 38.90 28.75 41.71
CA ILE A 938 37.90 27.66 41.76
C ILE A 938 37.40 27.36 40.34
N VAL A 939 37.21 28.39 39.51
CA VAL A 939 36.79 28.26 38.10
C VAL A 939 37.82 27.46 37.29
N LEU A 940 39.12 27.67 37.51
CA LEU A 940 40.21 26.99 36.79
C LEU A 940 40.37 25.50 37.13
N GLU A 941 39.68 24.99 38.15
CA GLU A 941 39.72 23.58 38.55
C GLU A 941 38.58 22.74 37.94
N LYS A 942 37.59 23.36 37.30
CA LYS A 942 36.37 22.68 36.84
C LYS A 942 36.05 22.96 35.38
N ALA A 943 35.95 21.88 34.59
CA ALA A 943 35.72 21.95 33.15
C ALA A 943 34.40 22.64 32.76
N ALA A 944 33.32 22.44 33.54
CA ALA A 944 32.02 23.06 33.28
C ALA A 944 32.07 24.60 33.38
N CYS A 945 32.76 25.12 34.39
CA CYS A 945 32.96 26.57 34.57
C CYS A 945 33.86 27.15 33.46
N LEU A 946 34.97 26.47 33.13
CA LEU A 946 35.85 26.86 32.02
C LEU A 946 35.13 26.90 30.68
N HIS A 947 34.23 25.95 30.42
CA HIS A 947 33.44 25.93 29.19
C HIS A 947 32.57 27.18 29.04
N ILE A 948 31.90 27.62 30.11
CA ILE A 948 31.11 28.86 30.09
C ILE A 948 32.03 30.08 29.87
N LEU A 949 33.16 30.14 30.59
CA LEU A 949 34.10 31.26 30.49
C LEU A 949 34.70 31.40 29.09
N ILE A 950 35.13 30.30 28.47
CA ILE A 950 35.70 30.27 27.12
C ILE A 950 34.69 30.79 26.10
N ASN A 951 33.46 30.26 26.13
CA ASN A 951 32.41 30.68 25.19
C ASN A 951 31.98 32.14 25.42
N ALA A 952 31.85 32.59 26.67
CA ALA A 952 31.52 33.97 26.99
C ALA A 952 32.61 34.96 26.53
N LYS A 953 33.89 34.64 26.77
CA LYS A 953 35.04 35.45 26.31
C LYS A 953 35.10 35.52 24.79
N TRP A 954 34.91 34.38 24.12
CA TRP A 954 34.93 34.31 22.66
C TRP A 954 33.85 35.22 22.04
N LEU A 955 32.59 35.08 22.50
CA LEU A 955 31.49 35.89 22.00
C LEU A 955 31.64 37.37 22.33
N TYR A 956 32.12 37.71 23.53
CA TYR A 956 32.36 39.10 23.90
C TYR A 956 33.35 39.79 22.93
N ALA A 957 34.38 39.06 22.51
CA ALA A 957 35.40 39.55 21.58
C ALA A 957 34.92 39.60 20.12
N ASN A 958 34.34 38.51 19.61
CA ASN A 958 34.08 38.35 18.16
C ASN A 958 32.63 38.60 17.76
N SER A 959 31.69 38.61 18.72
CA SER A 959 30.23 38.72 18.48
C SER A 959 29.61 37.60 17.62
N SER A 960 30.40 36.63 17.19
CA SER A 960 30.02 35.42 16.45
C SER A 960 30.43 34.16 17.23
N PRO A 961 29.71 33.04 17.12
CA PRO A 961 30.06 31.79 17.78
C PRO A 961 31.37 31.20 17.25
N ILE A 962 31.97 30.24 18.00
CA ILE A 962 33.23 29.57 17.62
C ILE A 962 33.08 28.78 16.31
N ILE A 963 31.89 28.22 16.06
CA ILE A 963 31.55 27.55 14.81
C ILE A 963 30.31 28.24 14.24
N PRO A 964 30.46 29.12 13.22
CA PRO A 964 29.33 29.77 12.57
C PRO A 964 28.44 28.77 11.81
N LEU A 965 27.12 28.96 11.90
CA LEU A 965 26.13 28.09 11.25
C LEU A 965 26.07 28.30 9.74
N ASP A 966 26.10 29.55 9.25
CA ASP A 966 25.89 29.89 7.84
C ASP A 966 26.99 30.77 7.21
N GLU A 967 28.02 31.15 7.96
CA GLU A 967 29.07 32.06 7.50
C GLU A 967 30.41 31.33 7.28
N GLU A 968 31.07 31.62 6.16
CA GLU A 968 32.46 31.25 5.94
C GLU A 968 33.39 32.45 6.16
N ASN A 969 34.64 32.17 6.52
CA ASN A 969 35.71 33.17 6.59
C ASN A 969 35.46 34.29 7.59
N VAL A 970 34.89 33.94 8.76
CA VAL A 970 34.58 34.89 9.83
C VAL A 970 35.87 35.52 10.36
N ARG A 971 35.82 36.85 10.57
CA ARG A 971 36.96 37.65 11.04
C ARG A 971 37.02 37.67 12.55
N THR A 972 38.20 37.49 13.12
CA THR A 972 38.44 37.55 14.57
C THR A 972 38.96 38.93 15.00
N HIS A 973 38.56 39.41 16.18
CA HIS A 973 38.85 40.77 16.68
C HIS A 973 39.60 40.76 18.04
N MET A 974 40.51 39.79 18.25
CA MET A 974 41.26 39.62 19.49
C MET A 974 42.72 40.11 19.38
N ASN A 975 43.29 40.60 20.49
CA ASN A 975 44.71 40.93 20.60
C ASN A 975 45.55 39.73 21.10
N ASN A 976 46.88 39.82 21.02
CA ASN A 976 47.76 38.72 21.44
C ASN A 976 47.54 38.29 22.90
N THR A 977 47.38 39.23 23.83
CA THR A 977 47.13 38.90 25.24
C THR A 977 45.83 38.13 25.45
N MET A 978 44.78 38.42 24.67
CA MET A 978 43.52 37.68 24.71
C MET A 978 43.66 36.29 24.09
N TRP A 979 44.45 36.17 23.02
CA TRP A 979 44.78 34.86 22.43
C TRP A 979 45.58 33.97 23.37
N GLU A 980 46.56 34.53 24.11
CA GLU A 980 47.31 33.79 25.14
C GLU A 980 46.40 33.32 26.27
N GLN A 981 45.53 34.20 26.78
CA GLN A 981 44.55 33.81 27.80
C GLN A 981 43.59 32.73 27.30
N MET A 982 43.11 32.84 26.06
CA MET A 982 42.22 31.83 25.48
C MET A 982 42.94 30.49 25.30
N TYR A 983 44.20 30.53 24.86
CA TYR A 983 45.06 29.35 24.78
C TYR A 983 45.17 28.64 26.14
N ASP A 984 45.52 29.38 27.19
CA ASP A 984 45.69 28.82 28.54
C ASP A 984 44.38 28.21 29.07
N LEU A 985 43.25 28.89 28.86
CA LEU A 985 41.93 28.40 29.25
C LEU A 985 41.55 27.13 28.48
N CYS A 986 41.76 27.09 27.16
CA CYS A 986 41.46 25.92 26.33
C CYS A 986 42.35 24.72 26.70
N MET A 987 43.65 24.94 26.93
CA MET A 987 44.56 23.91 27.42
C MET A 987 44.10 23.35 28.75
N ARG A 988 43.80 24.25 29.71
CA ARG A 988 43.34 23.85 31.03
C ARG A 988 42.02 23.07 30.98
N TYR A 989 41.10 23.49 30.12
CA TYR A 989 39.85 22.76 29.89
C TYR A 989 40.12 21.33 29.37
N LEU A 990 41.01 21.18 28.40
CA LEU A 990 41.35 19.87 27.82
C LEU A 990 42.15 18.96 28.75
N GLU A 991 42.85 19.51 29.75
CA GLU A 991 43.48 18.75 30.84
C GLU A 991 42.46 18.18 31.83
N LEU A 992 41.40 18.94 32.11
CA LEU A 992 40.40 18.59 33.13
C LEU A 992 39.22 17.78 32.56
N SER A 993 38.88 18.00 31.29
CA SER A 993 37.76 17.34 30.64
C SER A 993 38.12 15.94 30.16
N VAL A 994 37.29 14.95 30.51
CA VAL A 994 37.37 13.59 29.96
C VAL A 994 37.03 13.56 28.47
N ILE A 995 36.20 14.51 28.03
CA ILE A 995 35.80 14.68 26.63
C ILE A 995 36.68 15.76 26.01
N ARG A 996 37.05 15.57 24.74
CA ARG A 996 37.76 16.58 23.94
C ARG A 996 36.82 17.09 22.84
N PRO A 997 36.00 18.12 23.10
CA PRO A 997 35.03 18.60 22.13
C PRO A 997 35.74 19.19 20.90
N PRO A 998 35.32 18.83 19.67
CA PRO A 998 36.00 19.30 18.46
C PRO A 998 36.07 20.82 18.35
N HIS A 999 35.08 21.55 18.84
CA HIS A 999 35.07 23.02 18.81
C HIS A 999 36.12 23.67 19.73
N ILE A 1000 36.41 23.07 20.90
CA ILE A 1000 37.47 23.56 21.80
C ILE A 1000 38.85 23.18 21.27
N VAL A 1001 39.01 21.96 20.72
CA VAL A 1001 40.26 21.54 20.06
C VAL A 1001 40.55 22.44 18.86
N TYR A 1002 39.51 22.78 18.08
CA TYR A 1002 39.61 23.74 16.98
C TYR A 1002 39.97 25.15 17.47
N LEU A 1003 39.35 25.63 18.55
CA LEU A 1003 39.69 26.93 19.13
C LEU A 1003 41.14 26.96 19.60
N LEU A 1004 41.63 25.91 20.25
CA LEU A 1004 43.03 25.79 20.64
C LEU A 1004 43.96 25.82 19.42
N ALA A 1005 43.64 25.07 18.36
CA ALA A 1005 44.39 25.10 17.10
C ALA A 1005 44.40 26.50 16.46
N LEU A 1006 43.26 27.20 16.51
CA LEU A 1006 43.14 28.58 16.03
C LEU A 1006 43.99 29.55 16.87
N CYS A 1007 44.01 29.40 18.19
CA CYS A 1007 44.89 30.17 19.07
C CYS A 1007 46.37 29.93 18.69
N CYS A 1008 46.79 28.68 18.49
CA CYS A 1008 48.15 28.37 18.03
C CYS A 1008 48.48 29.08 16.72
N ALA A 1009 47.57 29.04 15.74
CA ALA A 1009 47.77 29.67 14.45
C ALA A 1009 47.81 31.21 14.50
N GLN A 1010 47.14 31.84 15.47
CA GLN A 1010 47.05 33.30 15.62
C GLN A 1010 48.17 33.93 16.46
N LEU A 1011 48.78 33.19 17.39
CA LEU A 1011 49.90 33.69 18.19
C LEU A 1011 51.12 34.00 17.32
N GLU A 1012 51.95 34.98 17.70
CA GLU A 1012 53.08 35.47 16.88
C GLU A 1012 54.12 34.40 16.54
N ASP A 1013 54.31 33.40 17.41
CA ASP A 1013 55.21 32.26 17.16
C ASP A 1013 54.56 31.14 16.35
N HIS A 1014 53.26 31.25 16.05
CA HIS A 1014 52.40 30.31 15.31
C HIS A 1014 52.37 28.84 15.81
N ARG A 1015 53.16 28.52 16.85
CA ARG A 1015 53.33 27.20 17.52
C ARG A 1015 53.17 26.02 16.55
N GLY A 1016 53.86 26.09 15.41
CA GLY A 1016 53.50 25.33 14.20
C GLY A 1016 53.34 23.81 14.41
N GLN A 1017 54.23 23.18 15.18
CA GLN A 1017 54.15 21.73 15.47
C GLN A 1017 52.90 21.34 16.25
N GLU A 1018 52.50 22.15 17.23
CA GLU A 1018 51.33 21.91 18.05
C GLU A 1018 50.04 22.20 17.27
N CYS A 1019 50.05 23.29 16.49
CA CYS A 1019 48.97 23.63 15.56
C CYS A 1019 48.68 22.48 14.58
N ASP A 1020 49.71 21.93 13.94
CA ASP A 1020 49.58 20.84 12.97
C ASP A 1020 49.07 19.55 13.64
N ALA A 1021 49.57 19.23 14.85
CA ALA A 1021 49.12 18.06 15.61
C ALA A 1021 47.63 18.15 15.99
N LEU A 1022 47.15 19.32 16.41
CA LEU A 1022 45.74 19.53 16.76
C LEU A 1022 44.83 19.48 15.53
N PHE A 1023 45.25 20.05 14.40
CA PHE A 1023 44.48 19.91 13.16
C PHE A 1023 44.48 18.47 12.63
N GLU A 1024 45.55 17.70 12.81
CA GLU A 1024 45.59 16.28 12.47
C GLU A 1024 44.69 15.45 13.40
N GLU A 1025 44.57 15.80 14.69
CA GLU A 1025 43.57 15.24 15.61
C GLU A 1025 42.14 15.46 15.06
N LEU A 1026 41.81 16.70 14.68
CA LEU A 1026 40.51 17.05 14.09
C LEU A 1026 40.24 16.32 12.77
N ARG A 1027 41.26 16.20 11.91
CA ARG A 1027 41.17 15.56 10.59
C ARG A 1027 40.88 14.06 10.69
N ARG A 1028 41.30 13.41 11.78
CA ARG A 1028 41.02 12.00 12.11
C ARG A 1028 39.68 11.81 12.82
N GLY A 1029 39.08 12.87 13.34
CA GLY A 1029 37.78 12.85 14.01
C GLY A 1029 36.61 12.54 13.06
N THR A 1030 35.48 12.11 13.63
CA THR A 1030 34.24 11.81 12.91
C THR A 1030 33.44 13.07 12.55
N SER A 1031 33.63 14.17 13.29
CA SER A 1031 33.00 15.47 13.04
C SER A 1031 33.72 16.19 11.91
N TYR A 1032 33.08 16.33 10.75
CA TYR A 1032 33.72 16.80 9.52
C TYR A 1032 33.10 18.10 9.00
N GLU A 1033 33.59 19.24 9.50
CA GLU A 1033 33.25 20.55 8.95
C GLU A 1033 34.22 20.93 7.82
N LYS A 1034 33.70 20.96 6.59
CA LYS A 1034 34.50 21.24 5.37
C LYS A 1034 34.60 22.72 5.06
N ARG A 1035 33.73 23.54 5.66
CA ARG A 1035 33.67 24.97 5.40
C ARG A 1035 34.88 25.67 6.01
N ARG A 1036 35.28 26.77 5.39
CA ARG A 1036 36.29 27.66 5.95
C ARG A 1036 35.65 28.49 7.04
N LEU A 1037 36.06 28.28 8.28
CA LEU A 1037 35.40 28.87 9.43
C LEU A 1037 35.94 30.27 9.70
N HIS A 1038 37.25 30.40 9.97
CA HIS A 1038 37.85 31.68 10.40
C HIS A 1038 39.01 32.07 9.48
N ILE A 1039 39.30 33.37 9.43
CA ILE A 1039 40.52 33.89 8.80
C ILE A 1039 41.43 34.49 9.86
N LEU A 1040 42.74 34.25 9.71
CA LEU A 1040 43.74 34.87 10.57
C LEU A 1040 43.72 36.40 10.39
N CYS A 1041 43.34 37.10 11.44
CA CYS A 1041 43.18 38.55 11.47
C CYS A 1041 44.00 39.18 12.60
N GLY A 1042 44.45 40.42 12.39
CA GLY A 1042 45.00 41.25 13.46
C GLY A 1042 43.90 41.82 14.38
N LYS A 1043 44.31 42.62 15.37
CA LYS A 1043 43.43 43.16 16.43
C LYS A 1043 42.12 43.81 15.93
N GLU A 1044 42.18 44.55 14.82
CA GLU A 1044 41.03 45.28 14.26
C GLU A 1044 40.18 44.44 13.29
N GLY A 1045 40.43 43.13 13.19
CA GLY A 1045 39.72 42.25 12.26
C GLY A 1045 40.21 42.33 10.80
N HIS A 1046 41.34 42.98 10.55
CA HIS A 1046 41.97 43.00 9.23
C HIS A 1046 42.75 41.69 8.98
N PRO A 1047 42.51 40.98 7.86
CA PRO A 1047 43.25 39.78 7.49
C PRO A 1047 44.76 40.02 7.43
N ILE A 1048 45.54 39.07 7.93
CA ILE A 1048 47.00 39.13 7.91
C ILE A 1048 47.49 38.61 6.54
N PRO A 1049 48.23 39.40 5.75
CA PRO A 1049 48.76 38.96 4.46
C PRO A 1049 50.05 38.15 4.63
N PHE A 1050 50.09 36.99 3.98
CA PHE A 1050 51.21 36.07 3.97
C PHE A 1050 51.87 35.99 2.59
N THR A 1051 53.15 35.64 2.57
CA THR A 1051 53.92 35.42 1.35
C THR A 1051 54.64 34.07 1.44
N GLY A 1052 54.48 33.23 0.42
CA GLY A 1052 55.01 31.87 0.40
C GLY A 1052 55.40 31.39 -0.98
N ARG A 1053 56.13 30.27 -1.05
CA ARG A 1053 56.53 29.65 -2.32
C ARG A 1053 55.76 28.35 -2.56
N ILE A 1054 55.31 28.11 -3.79
CA ILE A 1054 54.64 26.84 -4.14
C ILE A 1054 55.58 25.66 -3.88
N ASP A 1055 55.10 24.67 -3.12
CA ASP A 1055 55.81 23.46 -2.75
C ASP A 1055 55.37 22.28 -3.64
N GLY A 1056 56.25 21.86 -4.54
CA GLY A 1056 55.97 20.84 -5.55
C GLY A 1056 55.08 21.30 -6.70
N ARG A 1057 54.58 20.32 -7.48
CA ARG A 1057 53.65 20.58 -8.60
C ARG A 1057 52.20 20.55 -8.13
N TYR A 1058 51.38 21.43 -8.70
CA TYR A 1058 49.94 21.43 -8.46
C TYR A 1058 49.29 20.11 -8.92
N ASP A 1059 48.57 19.45 -8.02
CA ASP A 1059 47.82 18.22 -8.31
C ASP A 1059 46.48 18.54 -8.97
N ARG A 1060 46.45 18.42 -10.29
CA ARG A 1060 45.24 18.64 -11.13
C ARG A 1060 44.18 17.55 -10.99
N ARG A 1061 44.50 16.38 -10.43
CA ARG A 1061 43.47 15.33 -10.24
C ARG A 1061 42.60 15.62 -9.02
N HIS A 1062 43.19 16.22 -7.99
CA HIS A 1062 42.50 16.51 -6.73
C HIS A 1062 42.23 18.02 -6.53
N ASN A 1063 42.60 18.85 -7.50
CA ASN A 1063 42.58 20.32 -7.44
C ASN A 1063 43.29 20.88 -6.21
N ARG A 1064 44.52 20.43 -5.95
CA ARG A 1064 45.29 20.80 -4.75
C ARG A 1064 46.70 21.27 -5.04
N GLY A 1065 47.07 22.40 -4.42
CA GLY A 1065 48.43 22.90 -4.35
C GLY A 1065 48.86 23.09 -2.90
N TRP A 1066 50.17 23.20 -2.69
CA TRP A 1066 50.78 23.40 -1.39
C TRP A 1066 51.69 24.63 -1.45
N VAL A 1067 51.63 25.50 -0.44
CA VAL A 1067 52.47 26.70 -0.33
C VAL A 1067 53.28 26.65 0.95
N ASN A 1068 54.59 26.78 0.80
CA ASN A 1068 55.53 26.80 1.92
C ASN A 1068 55.56 28.20 2.55
N LEU A 1069 55.18 28.26 3.84
CA LEU A 1069 55.11 29.47 4.65
C LEU A 1069 56.06 29.44 5.85
N LYS A 1070 57.19 28.72 5.75
CA LYS A 1070 58.20 28.61 6.83
C LYS A 1070 58.71 29.93 7.38
N HIS A 1071 58.79 30.97 6.53
CA HIS A 1071 59.19 32.31 6.95
C HIS A 1071 58.14 33.04 7.80
N ALA A 1072 56.91 32.54 7.80
CA ALA A 1072 55.79 33.01 8.61
C ALA A 1072 55.45 32.05 9.76
N GLY A 1073 56.38 31.17 10.17
CA GLY A 1073 56.22 30.30 11.34
C GLY A 1073 55.50 28.97 11.13
N PHE A 1074 54.91 28.72 9.96
CA PHE A 1074 54.27 27.43 9.64
C PHE A 1074 55.28 26.38 9.17
N ILE A 1075 55.24 25.18 9.77
CA ILE A 1075 56.25 24.14 9.52
C ILE A 1075 55.87 23.28 8.32
N GLU A 1076 54.62 22.81 8.28
CA GLU A 1076 54.04 22.11 7.13
C GLU A 1076 53.58 23.10 6.04
N PRO A 1077 53.64 22.69 4.76
CA PRO A 1077 53.11 23.53 3.70
C PRO A 1077 51.58 23.63 3.82
N VAL A 1078 51.04 24.81 3.55
CA VAL A 1078 49.60 25.10 3.65
C VAL A 1078 48.92 24.79 2.32
N TYR A 1079 47.76 24.15 2.39
CA TYR A 1079 47.01 23.74 1.20
C TYR A 1079 46.29 24.93 0.53
N PHE A 1080 46.20 24.95 -0.80
CA PHE A 1080 45.39 25.92 -1.54
C PHE A 1080 44.72 25.32 -2.78
N ARG A 1081 43.65 25.97 -3.25
CA ARG A 1081 43.03 25.71 -4.56
C ARG A 1081 43.32 26.87 -5.49
N ALA A 1082 43.59 26.60 -6.76
CA ALA A 1082 43.90 27.63 -7.76
C ALA A 1082 42.80 28.72 -7.82
N GLU A 1083 41.54 28.31 -7.82
CA GLU A 1083 40.36 29.19 -7.84
C GLU A 1083 40.32 30.15 -6.64
N LEU A 1084 40.69 29.66 -5.46
CA LEU A 1084 40.63 30.42 -4.20
C LEU A 1084 41.73 31.46 -4.07
N ILE A 1085 42.76 31.38 -4.90
CA ILE A 1085 43.80 32.41 -5.04
C ILE A 1085 43.64 33.19 -6.35
N GLY A 1086 42.47 33.10 -7.01
CA GLY A 1086 42.17 33.84 -8.24
C GLY A 1086 43.03 33.46 -9.44
N ARG A 1087 43.56 32.22 -9.50
CA ARG A 1087 44.45 31.72 -10.57
C ARG A 1087 43.84 30.51 -11.28
N ARG A 1088 44.29 30.24 -12.50
CA ARG A 1088 43.96 28.99 -13.21
C ARG A 1088 45.05 27.95 -12.96
N GLU A 1089 44.67 26.67 -12.93
CA GLU A 1089 45.58 25.54 -12.65
C GLU A 1089 46.77 25.45 -13.63
N GLY A 1090 46.61 25.97 -14.85
CA GLY A 1090 47.66 25.99 -15.88
C GLY A 1090 48.74 27.04 -15.65
N ASP A 1091 48.44 28.07 -14.86
CA ASP A 1091 49.29 29.25 -14.67
C ASP A 1091 50.25 29.09 -13.48
N LEU A 1092 50.06 28.05 -12.66
CA LEU A 1092 50.83 27.82 -11.43
C LEU A 1092 52.13 27.08 -11.73
N THR A 1093 53.26 27.69 -11.36
CA THR A 1093 54.59 27.10 -11.55
C THR A 1093 55.21 26.64 -10.22
N GLU A 1094 55.94 25.53 -10.27
CA GLU A 1094 56.65 25.01 -9.09
C GLU A 1094 57.67 26.05 -8.56
N ARG A 1095 57.70 26.29 -7.24
CA ARG A 1095 58.50 27.32 -6.55
C ARG A 1095 58.13 28.78 -6.85
N GLU A 1096 57.02 29.05 -7.53
CA GLU A 1096 56.50 30.41 -7.72
C GLU A 1096 56.24 31.10 -6.38
N LEU A 1097 56.55 32.39 -6.30
CA LEU A 1097 56.28 33.21 -5.11
C LEU A 1097 54.86 33.77 -5.19
N LEU A 1098 54.02 33.41 -4.20
CA LEU A 1098 52.68 33.93 -4.02
C LEU A 1098 52.68 34.96 -2.89
N THR A 1099 52.18 36.17 -3.17
CA THR A 1099 52.12 37.29 -2.23
C THR A 1099 50.68 37.69 -1.91
N GLY A 1100 50.44 38.17 -0.69
CA GLY A 1100 49.12 38.68 -0.29
C GLY A 1100 48.10 37.58 0.02
N LEU A 1101 48.57 36.37 0.33
CA LEU A 1101 47.71 35.25 0.68
C LEU A 1101 47.11 35.47 2.08
N ASN A 1102 45.82 35.22 2.24
CA ASN A 1102 45.18 35.08 3.55
C ASN A 1102 45.13 33.60 3.92
N ILE A 1103 45.17 33.31 5.23
CA ILE A 1103 45.03 31.94 5.73
C ILE A 1103 43.67 31.81 6.39
N ALA A 1104 42.87 30.89 5.85
CA ALA A 1104 41.63 30.44 6.44
C ALA A 1104 41.84 29.11 7.19
N THR A 1105 41.08 28.89 8.25
CA THR A 1105 41.13 27.69 9.09
C THR A 1105 39.82 26.91 8.99
N SER A 1106 39.92 25.58 9.03
CA SER A 1106 38.81 24.64 9.03
C SER A 1106 39.20 23.39 9.84
N PHE A 1107 38.28 22.43 10.02
CA PHE A 1107 38.64 21.16 10.66
C PHE A 1107 39.61 20.33 9.79
N SER A 1108 39.68 20.63 8.48
CA SER A 1108 40.67 20.02 7.58
C SER A 1108 42.08 20.62 7.71
N GLY A 1109 42.22 21.71 8.47
CA GLY A 1109 43.46 22.43 8.70
C GLY A 1109 43.50 23.81 8.05
N LEU A 1110 44.71 24.30 7.82
CA LEU A 1110 45.01 25.59 7.22
C LEU A 1110 44.82 25.56 5.70
N GLN A 1111 44.20 26.59 5.17
CA GLN A 1111 43.99 26.77 3.74
C GLN A 1111 44.34 28.20 3.31
N ALA A 1112 45.20 28.36 2.31
CA ALA A 1112 45.51 29.66 1.74
C ALA A 1112 44.45 30.08 0.70
N CYS A 1113 44.03 31.33 0.76
CA CYS A 1113 43.08 31.97 -0.14
C CYS A 1113 43.42 33.44 -0.38
N LEU A 1114 42.77 34.06 -1.35
CA LEU A 1114 42.67 35.51 -1.50
C LEU A 1114 41.21 35.89 -1.19
N LEU A 1115 41.04 36.95 -0.39
CA LEU A 1115 39.72 37.47 -0.01
C LEU A 1115 39.22 38.48 -1.05
#